data_AF-A0A7Y1Y3T5-F1
#
_entry.id   AF-A0A7Y1Y3T5-F1
#
_cell.length_a   1.000
_cell.length_b   1.000
_cell.length_c   1.000
_cell.angle_alpha   90.00
_cell.angle_beta   90.00
_cell.angle_gamma   90.00
#
_symmetry.space_group_name_H-M   'P 1'
#
loop_
_entity.id
_entity.type
_entity.pdbx_description
1 polymer ?
#
loop_
_entity_poly.entity_id
_entity_poly.type
_entity_poly.pdbx_seq_one_letter_code
_entity_poly.pdbx_strand_id
1 'polypeptide(L)'
;MLLISLSPATDAEVILDADADGLLDAWEIQHFGSLSHPDGDPEDNPDADACNNLAESEAGTDPNDRSDCFHISSVVLDPLELEVSWQTTHGKRYQIELSDNLFSWAAISTIAGNRPLNFFGTGGVLEVNFPRTGLDTTSGSANVTGGVTREIWYHGDANGTITHLRRHINPSQPIDPVFPVEEEIGNEGGVQELEPNPPTWKIRPEVKPDGVEWRSSLKGPSNYADNYGSRWRGFIVPKQTASYNFYIAGRHQCEFWLDTTDNPTDGVGLSRRCFLHDQNLTEEEDWDYLASQGLPDTQKSLSVTLTAGRKYYFEILHNHSAQWDHLAVGWEADQSGTISVLPGDCLRPLEDFLTTADYTSSNLATLLANPGKKFVRIRTFGPLNPNTLDTDRDEVPDDVENLLAGYLFFRPQSALAGQSDGETLTAAAAAIPDEDVMTVEVQDALGREDNGQTAAGIPRVKDVARFYLNRSGSLVPKTVFFRINGASDPIAKGDPGPGDYVAERPDGTAIIPSGINYALTIPFGGTRGVVEARPVLDEIVEYPEEINLVLINPPTPQPPIFEPVDPTQPAEPQFPQNEPIQDLEQSPQRPGPYIPPPPTYVIGSPSQGAADLHDARDDAEYNKYYIATFSKDDAAVTATSASGSTLLVLNGSNRVATINDFFENLTSAQTNTHVHKATLDPDGITLRAGPIVESITDDGTETGSPILGPVSGYTYLIEPRGGLSVQEIIDSLEFDNPNQGSPTGTTPLYNNKHTVNNGAGEIWAIYQRRPASELSPEADGRIPPTPPIEPIDPATEPDKLRRDVSRFLTQATFGPNEADIEELLYQIVNVHGGDRMAAYDAWITAQWALPQTLVRDLTHALDMQELTHRGYFDPARNGAASSLPEGVPVAPGDWPSWPSQDISDFDSLQIGTWQSPDADYPLTNTQIGALQGPLGMHFQNNRRRAQWTLMATARDQLRQRVGFALSEILVISVENATIAVYHIGAGRWIDMLAENADDHYREVIEDVTYSPLMGKYLSHLQNTSETVSGVPADENYAREIKQLFTIGLFELWDDGFIKLDPVQWNIIPTYDNADIKELARVMTGMSFSTVSNSPDTWDAPVLDRTNPSFYYPYYGGYQYYGSSYNYPLAFYDANHDTGDKIIAGGLVISNDATPDGRYTSEGDKDLRDVHNYLAGTQFNTTPKTFASSWSSDPLVNHQNTPAFVSRRLIQRLVTSNPSGPYLYRVAQVWRDT
;
A
#
# COMPACT_ATOMS: atom_id res chain seq x y z
N MET A 1 35.23 32.23 20.58
CA MET A 1 34.05 31.57 20.01
C MET A 1 34.23 31.57 18.50
N LEU A 2 34.24 30.39 17.88
CA LEU A 2 34.29 30.25 16.43
C LEU A 2 32.86 29.99 15.96
N LEU A 3 32.41 30.70 14.95
CA LEU A 3 31.10 30.55 14.33
C LEU A 3 31.29 29.91 12.94
N ILE A 4 30.44 28.95 12.62
CA ILE A 4 30.43 28.21 11.36
C ILE A 4 29.07 28.43 10.72
N SER A 5 29.06 28.80 9.44
CA SER A 5 27.86 28.96 8.62
C SER A 5 28.03 28.20 7.31
N LEU A 6 26.92 27.86 6.68
CA LEU A 6 26.85 27.24 5.36
C LEU A 6 25.82 28.02 4.55
N SER A 7 26.13 28.39 3.32
CA SER A 7 25.24 29.18 2.45
C SER A 7 25.15 28.59 1.04
N PRO A 8 23.97 28.68 0.39
CA PRO A 8 23.86 28.57 -1.06
C PRO A 8 24.60 29.77 -1.70
N ALA A 9 25.31 29.54 -2.80
CA ALA A 9 26.15 30.56 -3.40
C ALA A 9 25.42 31.31 -4.53
N THR A 10 25.17 32.60 -4.31
CA THR A 10 24.19 33.46 -5.04
C THR A 10 24.68 34.11 -6.35
N ASP A 11 25.98 34.04 -6.68
CA ASP A 11 26.59 34.84 -7.77
C ASP A 11 26.05 34.63 -9.22
N ALA A 12 25.10 33.72 -9.47
CA ALA A 12 24.59 33.43 -10.82
C ALA A 12 23.06 33.53 -10.98
N GLU A 13 22.30 33.85 -9.92
CA GLU A 13 20.83 33.73 -9.92
C GLU A 13 20.07 35.06 -10.17
N VAL A 14 20.75 36.22 -10.17
CA VAL A 14 20.16 37.57 -10.39
C VAL A 14 19.55 37.81 -11.81
N ILE A 15 19.57 36.81 -12.70
CA ILE A 15 19.04 36.93 -14.08
C ILE A 15 17.82 36.00 -14.28
N LEU A 16 17.32 35.37 -13.22
CA LEU A 16 16.23 34.39 -13.24
C LEU A 16 15.06 34.75 -12.31
N ASP A 17 15.11 35.97 -11.77
CA ASP A 17 14.16 36.61 -10.86
C ASP A 17 13.58 37.81 -11.65
N ALA A 18 12.39 37.62 -12.23
CA ALA A 18 11.76 38.55 -13.16
C ALA A 18 11.20 39.79 -12.46
N ASP A 19 10.43 39.58 -11.40
CA ASP A 19 9.77 40.67 -10.68
C ASP A 19 10.70 41.37 -9.66
N ALA A 20 11.94 40.87 -9.53
CA ALA A 20 13.04 41.40 -8.75
C ALA A 20 12.73 41.42 -7.25
N ASP A 21 11.95 40.45 -6.78
CA ASP A 21 11.60 40.28 -5.38
C ASP A 21 12.67 39.48 -4.59
N GLY A 22 13.56 38.78 -5.31
CA GLY A 22 14.65 37.97 -4.76
C GLY A 22 14.41 36.46 -4.87
N LEU A 23 13.23 36.02 -5.28
CA LEU A 23 12.88 34.62 -5.49
C LEU A 23 13.19 34.19 -6.93
N LEU A 24 13.31 32.87 -7.13
CA LEU A 24 13.52 32.32 -8.46
C LEU A 24 12.16 32.01 -9.06
N ASP A 25 11.84 32.59 -10.21
CA ASP A 25 10.54 32.41 -10.87
C ASP A 25 10.11 30.94 -11.02
N ALA A 26 11.05 30.08 -11.42
CA ALA A 26 10.77 28.66 -11.61
C ALA A 26 10.45 27.94 -10.29
N TRP A 27 11.03 28.40 -9.18
CA TRP A 27 10.76 27.90 -7.84
C TRP A 27 9.41 28.44 -7.34
N GLU A 28 9.11 29.72 -7.55
CA GLU A 28 7.82 30.29 -7.16
C GLU A 28 6.65 29.67 -7.92
N ILE A 29 6.77 29.52 -9.23
CA ILE A 29 5.75 28.85 -10.04
C ILE A 29 5.62 27.38 -9.62
N GLN A 30 6.72 26.72 -9.23
CA GLN A 30 6.68 25.34 -8.77
C GLN A 30 5.91 25.17 -7.44
N HIS A 31 6.09 26.07 -6.48
CA HIS A 31 5.55 25.92 -5.12
C HIS A 31 4.25 26.73 -4.88
N PHE A 32 4.03 27.80 -5.63
CA PHE A 32 2.88 28.70 -5.47
C PHE A 32 2.06 28.90 -6.76
N GLY A 33 2.51 28.37 -7.90
CA GLY A 33 1.80 28.41 -9.17
C GLY A 33 1.82 29.76 -9.89
N SER A 34 2.40 30.81 -9.30
CA SER A 34 2.56 32.12 -9.94
C SER A 34 3.57 33.00 -9.19
N LEU A 35 4.13 34.00 -9.88
CA LEU A 35 5.05 35.02 -9.34
C LEU A 35 4.36 36.10 -8.47
N SER A 36 3.04 36.00 -8.26
CA SER A 36 2.30 37.02 -7.48
C SER A 36 1.37 36.39 -6.46
N HIS A 37 1.68 35.15 -6.08
CA HIS A 37 0.88 34.41 -5.13
C HIS A 37 0.93 35.10 -3.75
N PRO A 38 -0.18 35.23 -3.02
CA PRO A 38 -0.20 35.92 -1.72
C PRO A 38 0.73 35.35 -0.67
N ASP A 39 1.03 34.05 -0.75
CA ASP A 39 1.96 33.34 0.15
C ASP A 39 3.40 33.25 -0.42
N GLY A 40 3.65 33.87 -1.58
CA GLY A 40 4.92 33.85 -2.30
C GLY A 40 5.81 35.05 -1.97
N ASP A 41 5.55 35.82 -0.91
CA ASP A 41 6.43 36.94 -0.54
C ASP A 41 7.78 36.41 0.00
N PRO A 42 8.93 37.00 -0.35
CA PRO A 42 10.25 36.55 0.11
C PRO A 42 10.40 36.40 1.63
N GLU A 43 9.65 37.18 2.42
CA GLU A 43 9.71 37.18 3.89
C GLU A 43 8.67 36.27 4.54
N ASP A 44 7.72 35.71 3.78
CA ASP A 44 6.73 34.79 4.29
C ASP A 44 7.33 33.43 4.64
N ASN A 45 6.66 32.74 5.57
CA ASN A 45 6.99 31.38 5.99
C ASN A 45 5.68 30.58 6.10
N PRO A 46 5.24 29.91 5.01
CA PRO A 46 3.97 29.21 4.96
C PRO A 46 3.87 27.99 5.89
N ASP A 47 4.97 27.27 6.13
CA ASP A 47 5.00 26.01 6.89
C ASP A 47 5.44 26.14 8.38
N ALA A 48 5.79 27.36 8.78
CA ALA A 48 6.23 27.80 10.09
C ALA A 48 7.53 27.16 10.61
N ASP A 49 8.48 26.81 9.76
CA ASP A 49 9.73 26.13 10.12
C ASP A 49 10.94 27.03 10.47
N ALA A 50 10.70 28.35 10.52
CA ALA A 50 11.65 29.44 10.71
C ALA A 50 12.59 29.77 9.52
N CYS A 51 12.36 29.20 8.34
CA CYS A 51 13.00 29.54 7.08
C CYS A 51 11.99 30.31 6.20
N ASN A 52 12.38 31.46 5.66
CA ASN A 52 11.48 32.25 4.80
C ASN A 52 11.64 31.84 3.34
N ASN A 53 10.66 32.17 2.52
CA ASN A 53 10.66 31.82 1.09
C ASN A 53 11.97 32.21 0.39
N LEU A 54 12.60 33.34 0.75
CA LEU A 54 13.90 33.75 0.21
C LEU A 54 15.00 32.73 0.50
N ALA A 55 15.16 32.35 1.78
CA ALA A 55 16.17 31.37 2.18
C ALA A 55 15.93 30.00 1.52
N GLU A 56 14.67 29.63 1.34
CA GLU A 56 14.27 28.36 0.74
C GLU A 56 14.44 28.31 -0.77
N SER A 57 14.09 29.39 -1.48
CA SER A 57 14.37 29.56 -2.90
C SER A 57 15.86 29.50 -3.21
N GLU A 58 16.68 30.19 -2.40
CA GLU A 58 18.15 30.15 -2.51
C GLU A 58 18.67 28.72 -2.28
N ALA A 59 18.16 28.03 -1.27
CA ALA A 59 18.56 26.66 -0.93
C ALA A 59 17.99 25.59 -1.88
N GLY A 60 16.90 25.88 -2.58
CA GLY A 60 16.10 24.95 -3.37
C GLY A 60 15.34 23.93 -2.52
N THR A 61 14.77 24.37 -1.39
CA THR A 61 13.93 23.57 -0.47
C THR A 61 12.45 23.88 -0.68
N ASP A 62 11.54 23.02 -0.19
CA ASP A 62 10.09 23.19 -0.34
C ASP A 62 9.50 24.06 0.79
N PRO A 63 8.93 25.25 0.47
CA PRO A 63 8.39 26.20 1.47
C PRO A 63 7.09 25.77 2.14
N ASN A 64 6.73 24.51 1.95
CA ASN A 64 5.52 23.87 2.44
C ASN A 64 5.81 22.63 3.27
N ASP A 65 7.06 22.16 3.27
CA ASP A 65 7.48 21.01 4.06
C ASP A 65 8.39 21.50 5.17
N ARG A 66 7.81 21.63 6.37
CA ARG A 66 8.53 22.04 7.57
C ARG A 66 9.77 21.20 7.92
N SER A 67 9.92 20.03 7.27
CA SER A 67 11.05 19.13 7.45
C SER A 67 12.16 19.32 6.40
N ASP A 68 11.90 20.12 5.37
CA ASP A 68 12.80 20.37 4.24
C ASP A 68 13.58 21.69 4.35
N CYS A 69 13.60 22.43 5.46
CA CYS A 69 14.50 23.59 5.52
C CYS A 69 16.00 23.22 5.54
N PHE A 70 16.76 24.02 4.79
CA PHE A 70 18.21 24.00 4.77
C PHE A 70 18.85 24.32 6.12
N HIS A 71 19.50 23.31 6.69
CA HIS A 71 20.28 23.46 7.92
C HIS A 71 21.52 22.55 7.90
N ILE A 72 22.48 22.90 8.76
CA ILE A 72 23.63 22.03 9.01
C ILE A 72 23.16 20.86 9.88
N SER A 73 23.20 19.64 9.35
CA SER A 73 22.75 18.42 10.03
C SER A 73 23.67 18.02 11.18
N SER A 74 24.99 18.19 11.03
CA SER A 74 25.94 17.94 12.12
C SER A 74 27.22 18.76 11.98
N VAL A 75 27.78 19.15 13.12
CA VAL A 75 29.13 19.73 13.24
C VAL A 75 29.91 18.97 14.30
N VAL A 76 31.01 18.34 13.92
CA VAL A 76 31.97 17.77 14.86
C VAL A 76 33.18 18.69 14.93
N LEU A 77 33.43 19.24 16.13
CA LEU A 77 34.55 20.12 16.41
C LEU A 77 35.43 19.51 17.50
N ASP A 78 36.54 18.91 17.11
CA ASP A 78 37.62 18.48 18.00
C ASP A 78 38.78 19.52 17.93
N PRO A 79 39.61 19.68 18.96
CA PRO A 79 40.88 20.40 18.88
C PRO A 79 41.71 20.18 17.61
N LEU A 80 41.55 19.06 16.89
CA LEU A 80 42.36 18.67 15.74
C LEU A 80 41.57 18.31 14.45
N GLU A 81 40.23 18.38 14.45
CA GLU A 81 39.37 17.97 13.33
C GLU A 81 38.09 18.84 13.24
N LEU A 82 37.69 19.20 12.02
CA LEU A 82 36.41 19.85 11.73
C LEU A 82 35.66 19.01 10.69
N GLU A 83 34.47 18.55 11.06
CA GLU A 83 33.54 17.87 10.17
C GLU A 83 32.22 18.64 10.14
N VAL A 84 31.70 18.84 8.94
CA VAL A 84 30.40 19.50 8.70
C VAL A 84 29.60 18.66 7.72
N SER A 85 28.35 18.37 8.06
CA SER A 85 27.44 17.57 7.23
C SER A 85 26.10 18.28 7.04
N TRP A 86 25.53 18.20 5.84
CA TRP A 86 24.23 18.80 5.50
C TRP A 86 23.54 18.05 4.34
N GLN A 87 22.22 18.17 4.23
CA GLN A 87 21.48 17.69 3.07
C GLN A 87 21.67 18.61 1.87
N THR A 88 21.84 18.04 0.68
CA THR A 88 22.07 18.82 -0.55
C THR A 88 20.94 18.66 -1.55
N THR A 89 20.59 19.76 -2.21
CA THR A 89 19.68 19.81 -3.36
C THR A 89 20.45 19.63 -4.66
N HIS A 90 19.87 18.90 -5.61
CA HIS A 90 20.53 18.59 -6.87
C HIS A 90 20.84 19.87 -7.69
N GLY A 91 22.10 20.07 -8.07
CA GLY A 91 22.53 21.21 -8.90
C GLY A 91 22.76 22.53 -8.15
N LYS A 92 22.37 22.62 -6.87
CA LYS A 92 22.66 23.80 -6.03
C LYS A 92 24.13 23.82 -5.59
N ARG A 93 24.66 25.03 -5.39
CA ARG A 93 26.07 25.29 -5.04
C ARG A 93 26.16 25.80 -3.60
N TYR A 94 27.01 25.18 -2.78
CA TYR A 94 27.18 25.49 -1.36
C TYR A 94 28.58 25.98 -1.02
N GLN A 95 28.70 26.85 -0.01
CA GLN A 95 29.95 27.35 0.56
C GLN A 95 29.93 27.26 2.10
N ILE A 96 31.05 26.83 2.69
CA ILE A 96 31.25 26.85 4.16
C ILE A 96 31.96 28.15 4.53
N GLU A 97 31.42 28.87 5.51
CA GLU A 97 31.94 30.14 6.01
C GLU A 97 32.31 30.07 7.49
N LEU A 98 33.33 30.84 7.87
CA LEU A 98 33.83 30.94 9.23
C LEU A 98 33.82 32.39 9.70
N SER A 99 33.53 32.60 10.98
CA SER A 99 33.72 33.89 11.63
C SER A 99 34.15 33.78 13.10
N ASP A 100 34.80 34.82 13.60
CA ASP A 100 35.04 35.05 15.01
C ASP A 100 34.02 36.01 15.65
N ASN A 101 33.06 36.52 14.86
CA ASN A 101 31.99 37.41 15.30
C ASN A 101 30.73 37.27 14.40
N LEU A 102 29.60 37.90 14.77
CA LEU A 102 28.36 37.76 14.01
C LEU A 102 28.28 38.65 12.76
N PHE A 103 29.27 39.51 12.52
CA PHE A 103 29.20 40.60 11.55
C PHE A 103 30.14 40.44 10.34
N SER A 104 31.11 39.54 10.39
CA SER A 104 32.16 39.42 9.36
C SER A 104 32.45 37.96 9.05
N TRP A 105 31.82 37.43 8.01
CA TRP A 105 31.97 36.05 7.58
C TRP A 105 33.00 35.93 6.45
N ALA A 106 33.70 34.80 6.40
CA ALA A 106 34.65 34.50 5.34
C ALA A 106 34.53 33.04 4.90
N ALA A 107 34.30 32.83 3.61
CA ALA A 107 34.31 31.51 3.00
C ALA A 107 35.66 30.81 3.16
N ILE A 108 35.64 29.49 3.40
CA ILE A 108 36.85 28.67 3.40
C ILE A 108 37.43 28.68 1.97
N SER A 109 38.72 28.99 1.86
CA SER A 109 39.42 29.17 0.58
C SER A 109 40.73 28.37 0.52
N THR A 110 41.31 28.29 -0.67
CA THR A 110 42.64 27.68 -0.87
C THR A 110 43.76 28.55 -0.26
N ILE A 111 44.98 28.01 -0.09
CA ILE A 111 46.15 28.59 0.60
C ILE A 111 46.59 29.92 -0.02
N ALA A 112 46.21 30.20 -1.26
CA ALA A 112 46.45 31.47 -1.92
C ALA A 112 45.42 32.57 -1.56
N GLY A 113 44.35 32.26 -0.82
CA GLY A 113 43.33 33.19 -0.34
C GLY A 113 42.46 33.83 -1.42
N ASN A 114 42.54 33.37 -2.68
CA ASN A 114 41.98 34.07 -3.83
C ASN A 114 40.66 33.49 -4.38
N ARG A 115 40.22 32.29 -3.96
CA ARG A 115 38.96 31.67 -4.44
C ARG A 115 38.29 30.81 -3.35
N PRO A 116 36.96 30.95 -3.13
CA PRO A 116 36.20 30.12 -2.19
C PRO A 116 36.07 28.68 -2.69
N LEU A 117 35.99 27.73 -1.76
CA LEU A 117 35.66 26.33 -2.03
C LEU A 117 34.15 26.18 -2.24
N ASN A 118 33.76 25.62 -3.39
CA ASN A 118 32.36 25.37 -3.74
C ASN A 118 32.06 23.88 -3.74
N PHE A 119 30.89 23.50 -3.23
CA PHE A 119 30.37 22.14 -3.25
C PHE A 119 29.07 22.13 -4.08
N PHE A 120 28.84 21.13 -4.92
CA PHE A 120 27.63 21.02 -5.73
C PHE A 120 26.80 19.84 -5.26
N GLY A 121 25.52 20.10 -4.97
CA GLY A 121 24.61 19.11 -4.41
C GLY A 121 24.14 18.09 -5.43
N THR A 122 23.84 16.88 -4.94
CA THR A 122 23.32 15.77 -5.77
C THR A 122 22.05 15.13 -5.19
N GLY A 123 21.39 15.75 -4.20
CA GLY A 123 20.17 15.20 -3.61
C GLY A 123 20.39 14.29 -2.39
N GLY A 124 21.53 14.38 -1.71
CA GLY A 124 21.81 13.55 -0.52
C GLY A 124 22.75 14.22 0.49
N VAL A 125 23.01 13.54 1.61
CA VAL A 125 23.89 14.08 2.67
C VAL A 125 25.31 14.20 2.14
N LEU A 126 25.83 15.41 2.20
CA LEU A 126 27.23 15.71 1.94
C LEU A 126 27.95 15.91 3.26
N GLU A 127 29.06 15.20 3.45
CA GLU A 127 29.94 15.31 4.61
C GLU A 127 31.30 15.82 4.15
N VAL A 128 31.78 16.88 4.80
CA VAL A 128 33.08 17.50 4.52
C VAL A 128 33.93 17.48 5.79
N ASN A 129 34.98 16.69 5.75
CA ASN A 129 35.94 16.51 6.84
C ASN A 129 37.29 17.16 6.49
N PHE A 130 37.82 17.97 7.41
CA PHE A 130 39.12 18.60 7.33
C PHE A 130 40.11 17.98 8.36
N PRO A 131 40.85 16.90 8.01
CA PRO A 131 41.64 16.12 8.99
C PRO A 131 43.07 16.66 9.25
N ARG A 132 43.69 16.14 10.32
CA ARG A 132 45.10 16.39 10.69
C ARG A 132 46.08 15.99 9.58
N THR A 133 46.98 16.89 9.18
CA THR A 133 48.15 16.49 8.38
C THR A 133 49.14 15.71 9.23
N GLY A 134 49.39 14.46 8.85
CA GLY A 134 50.27 13.56 9.58
C GLY A 134 50.56 12.22 8.92
N LEU A 135 50.57 12.13 7.58
CA LEU A 135 51.28 11.13 6.77
C LEU A 135 51.19 11.62 5.31
N ASP A 136 52.34 11.96 4.74
CA ASP A 136 52.57 12.56 3.42
C ASP A 136 52.41 14.10 3.30
N THR A 137 53.52 14.75 2.95
CA THR A 137 53.73 16.20 2.93
C THR A 137 53.26 16.87 1.63
N THR A 138 52.23 16.33 0.98
CA THR A 138 51.81 16.82 -0.36
C THR A 138 50.31 16.99 -0.61
N SER A 139 49.41 16.66 0.33
CA SER A 139 47.97 16.86 0.08
C SER A 139 47.13 17.08 1.36
N GLY A 140 47.02 18.33 1.82
CA GLY A 140 46.04 18.76 2.82
C GLY A 140 44.67 19.01 2.20
N SER A 141 44.07 18.00 1.57
CA SER A 141 42.74 18.09 0.93
C SER A 141 41.65 17.69 1.90
N ALA A 142 40.51 18.40 1.90
CA ALA A 142 39.31 17.98 2.60
C ALA A 142 38.86 16.61 2.07
N ASN A 143 38.51 15.71 2.98
CA ASN A 143 37.82 14.47 2.65
C ASN A 143 36.34 14.81 2.47
N VAL A 144 35.79 14.46 1.32
CA VAL A 144 34.37 14.70 1.01
C VAL A 144 33.72 13.36 0.74
N THR A 145 32.65 13.06 1.45
CA THR A 145 31.91 11.79 1.38
C THR A 145 30.43 12.07 1.20
N GLY A 146 29.76 11.22 0.39
CA GLY A 146 28.38 11.43 -0.03
C GLY A 146 28.26 12.33 -1.27
N GLY A 147 27.39 11.95 -2.20
CA GLY A 147 26.86 12.77 -3.31
C GLY A 147 27.76 13.82 -3.99
N VAL A 148 28.80 13.44 -4.76
CA VAL A 148 29.53 14.41 -5.61
C VAL A 148 29.97 13.83 -6.95
N THR A 149 29.78 14.61 -8.03
CA THR A 149 30.72 14.68 -9.16
C THR A 149 31.77 15.75 -8.87
N ARG A 150 33.03 15.33 -8.74
CA ARG A 150 34.19 16.24 -8.67
C ARG A 150 34.36 16.95 -10.02
N GLU A 151 34.22 18.27 -10.10
CA GLU A 151 34.90 19.03 -11.16
C GLU A 151 36.22 19.60 -10.60
N ILE A 152 37.29 18.82 -10.78
CA ILE A 152 38.65 19.37 -10.81
C ILE A 152 38.88 19.86 -12.24
N TRP A 153 38.64 21.14 -12.51
CA TRP A 153 39.31 21.81 -13.64
C TRP A 153 40.59 22.47 -13.15
N TYR A 154 41.69 21.87 -13.63
CA TYR A 154 43.07 22.35 -13.65
C TYR A 154 43.25 23.86 -13.49
N HIS A 155 43.89 24.28 -12.40
CA HIS A 155 45.11 25.12 -12.41
C HIS A 155 45.65 25.25 -10.97
N GLY A 156 46.72 24.50 -10.65
CA GLY A 156 47.75 24.85 -9.66
C GLY A 156 47.35 24.92 -8.18
N ASP A 157 47.83 23.91 -7.44
CA ASP A 157 48.03 23.85 -5.98
C ASP A 157 46.78 23.71 -5.08
N ALA A 158 46.45 22.44 -4.80
CA ALA A 158 45.47 22.00 -3.81
C ALA A 158 46.04 22.16 -2.40
N ASN A 159 45.41 23.03 -1.61
CA ASN A 159 45.87 23.34 -0.27
C ASN A 159 44.86 24.34 0.30
N GLY A 160 44.07 24.04 1.33
CA GLY A 160 43.22 25.01 2.06
C GLY A 160 43.69 25.05 3.51
N THR A 161 43.88 26.23 4.11
CA THR A 161 44.49 26.32 5.45
C THR A 161 43.50 26.61 6.59
N ILE A 162 43.43 25.68 7.54
CA ILE A 162 42.83 25.75 8.91
C ILE A 162 43.54 26.78 9.83
N THR A 163 44.33 27.70 9.28
CA THR A 163 45.25 28.58 10.04
C THR A 163 44.52 29.51 11.03
N HIS A 164 43.25 29.87 10.78
CA HIS A 164 42.45 30.64 11.74
C HIS A 164 41.88 29.80 12.89
N LEU A 165 41.49 28.54 12.65
CA LEU A 165 41.01 27.60 13.69
C LEU A 165 42.10 27.29 14.73
N ARG A 166 43.34 27.04 14.26
CA ARG A 166 44.49 26.72 15.13
C ARG A 166 44.85 27.86 16.10
N ARG A 167 44.74 29.11 15.65
CA ARG A 167 45.03 30.30 16.48
C ARG A 167 43.96 30.53 17.55
N HIS A 168 42.72 30.10 17.31
CA HIS A 168 41.58 30.27 18.24
C HIS A 168 41.47 29.15 19.28
N ILE A 169 41.81 27.92 18.90
CA ILE A 169 41.74 26.74 19.79
C ILE A 169 42.97 26.64 20.72
N ASN A 170 44.16 27.07 20.27
CA ASN A 170 45.35 27.06 21.12
C ASN A 170 46.29 28.25 20.84
N PRO A 171 46.08 29.41 21.51
CA PRO A 171 46.84 30.64 21.24
C PRO A 171 48.33 30.58 21.63
N SER A 172 48.77 29.53 22.33
CA SER A 172 50.04 29.51 23.09
C SER A 172 51.11 28.51 22.63
N GLN A 173 50.92 27.76 21.54
CA GLN A 173 51.92 26.79 21.07
C GLN A 173 52.92 27.45 20.09
N PRO A 174 54.23 27.50 20.40
CA PRO A 174 55.25 27.85 19.43
C PRO A 174 55.53 26.64 18.52
N ILE A 175 55.71 26.92 17.24
CA ILE A 175 56.10 25.92 16.23
C ILE A 175 57.59 25.65 16.40
N ASP A 176 58.00 24.41 16.69
CA ASP A 176 59.41 24.00 16.62
C ASP A 176 59.57 22.51 16.26
N PRO A 177 60.74 22.06 15.79
CA PRO A 177 60.86 21.14 14.67
C PRO A 177 61.21 19.70 15.07
N VAL A 178 60.86 18.79 14.16
CA VAL A 178 61.22 17.38 13.99
C VAL A 178 62.49 16.90 14.72
N PHE A 179 62.41 15.77 15.46
CA PHE A 179 63.36 14.62 15.49
C PHE A 179 62.89 13.48 16.44
N PRO A 180 63.46 12.24 16.39
CA PRO A 180 62.71 10.99 16.44
C PRO A 180 62.92 10.12 17.71
N VAL A 181 62.01 9.13 17.84
CA VAL A 181 62.00 7.85 18.57
C VAL A 181 63.14 7.53 19.54
N GLU A 182 62.82 7.26 20.82
CA GLU A 182 63.32 6.08 21.57
C GLU A 182 62.58 5.84 22.90
N GLU A 183 62.67 4.57 23.31
CA GLU A 183 62.09 3.78 24.42
C GLU A 183 62.49 4.28 25.83
N GLU A 184 61.61 4.17 26.85
CA GLU A 184 61.86 3.37 28.07
C GLU A 184 60.72 3.43 29.13
N ILE A 185 60.69 2.39 29.93
CA ILE A 185 59.74 1.95 30.96
C ILE A 185 59.90 2.73 32.28
N GLY A 186 58.82 2.92 33.05
CA GLY A 186 58.91 3.32 34.47
C GLY A 186 57.57 3.46 35.19
N ASN A 187 57.35 2.58 36.18
CA ASN A 187 56.20 2.55 37.11
C ASN A 187 56.09 3.78 38.04
N GLU A 188 54.86 4.15 38.42
CA GLU A 188 54.27 4.04 39.77
C GLU A 188 53.15 5.08 40.02
N GLY A 189 51.95 4.56 40.36
CA GLY A 189 51.11 5.02 41.48
C GLY A 189 50.47 6.42 41.47
N GLY A 190 49.14 6.46 41.44
CA GLY A 190 48.35 7.63 41.88
C GLY A 190 46.87 7.52 41.59
N VAL A 191 46.07 7.24 42.62
CA VAL A 191 44.60 7.12 42.59
C VAL A 191 43.95 8.50 42.74
N GLN A 192 42.95 8.81 41.91
CA GLN A 192 41.85 9.76 42.19
C GLN A 192 40.76 9.53 41.13
N GLU A 193 39.78 8.66 41.41
CA GLU A 193 38.48 9.00 42.00
C GLU A 193 37.63 9.88 41.06
N LEU A 194 36.94 9.17 40.15
CA LEU A 194 35.74 9.66 39.48
C LEU A 194 34.61 9.64 40.51
N GLU A 195 34.06 10.81 40.85
CA GLU A 195 32.72 10.87 41.43
C GLU A 195 31.69 10.92 40.29
N PRO A 196 30.83 9.90 40.13
CA PRO A 196 29.62 10.03 39.34
C PRO A 196 28.56 10.72 40.22
N ASN A 197 28.14 11.91 39.81
CA ASN A 197 26.94 12.51 40.39
C ASN A 197 25.70 11.66 40.02
N PRO A 198 24.81 11.39 40.99
CA PRO A 198 23.80 10.34 40.93
C PRO A 198 22.56 10.73 40.10
N PRO A 199 21.97 9.80 39.32
CA PRO A 199 20.63 10.00 38.77
C PRO A 199 19.59 9.93 39.89
N THR A 200 18.96 11.06 40.18
CA THR A 200 17.90 11.22 41.19
C THR A 200 16.53 10.85 40.64
N TRP A 201 16.18 9.58 40.54
CA TRP A 201 14.79 9.19 40.28
C TRP A 201 14.17 8.53 41.51
N LYS A 202 13.50 9.36 42.31
CA LYS A 202 12.61 8.95 43.40
C LYS A 202 11.38 8.27 42.81
N ILE A 203 11.28 6.94 42.88
CA ILE A 203 9.99 6.26 42.72
C ILE A 203 9.24 6.31 44.06
N ARG A 204 8.40 7.33 44.23
CA ARG A 204 7.02 7.34 44.77
C ARG A 204 6.61 8.76 45.19
N PRO A 205 5.40 9.21 44.79
CA PRO A 205 4.15 8.63 45.33
C PRO A 205 3.27 7.94 44.28
N GLU A 206 2.81 6.74 44.66
CA GLU A 206 1.45 6.24 44.43
C GLU A 206 0.83 6.32 43.03
N VAL A 207 1.53 5.83 42.00
CA VAL A 207 0.84 5.25 40.84
C VAL A 207 0.27 3.90 41.25
N LYS A 208 -1.01 3.63 40.94
CA LYS A 208 -1.60 2.30 41.12
C LYS A 208 -0.82 1.32 40.24
N PRO A 209 -0.51 0.11 40.74
CA PRO A 209 0.17 -0.89 39.93
C PRO A 209 -0.73 -1.33 38.78
N ASP A 210 -0.11 -1.66 37.66
CA ASP A 210 -0.76 -2.13 36.44
C ASP A 210 -1.15 -3.63 36.54
N GLY A 211 -0.60 -4.35 37.53
CA GLY A 211 -0.95 -5.74 37.83
C GLY A 211 -0.51 -6.17 39.22
N VAL A 212 -1.08 -7.27 39.71
CA VAL A 212 -0.79 -7.87 41.02
C VAL A 212 -0.62 -9.37 40.88
N GLU A 213 0.51 -9.91 41.35
CA GLU A 213 0.79 -11.35 41.29
C GLU A 213 1.33 -11.88 42.62
N TRP A 214 1.25 -13.19 42.85
CA TRP A 214 1.67 -13.87 44.08
C TRP A 214 2.76 -14.94 43.81
N ARG A 215 3.92 -14.86 44.48
CA ARG A 215 5.07 -15.79 44.25
C ARG A 215 5.54 -16.58 45.46
N SER A 216 5.90 -17.86 45.27
CA SER A 216 6.28 -18.83 46.31
C SER A 216 7.78 -18.90 46.65
N SER A 217 8.62 -17.99 46.14
CA SER A 217 10.03 -17.76 46.53
C SER A 217 10.47 -16.36 46.07
N LEU A 218 11.63 -15.87 46.50
CA LEU A 218 12.22 -14.62 45.95
C LEU A 218 13.01 -14.87 44.66
N LYS A 219 12.37 -15.54 43.69
CA LYS A 219 12.85 -15.72 42.32
C LYS A 219 11.74 -15.38 41.33
N GLY A 220 12.09 -14.58 40.33
CA GLY A 220 11.22 -14.15 39.24
C GLY A 220 11.07 -15.21 38.17
N PRO A 221 10.02 -15.12 37.34
CA PRO A 221 9.96 -15.84 36.08
C PRO A 221 11.13 -15.40 35.19
N SER A 222 11.64 -16.32 34.37
CA SER A 222 12.63 -16.02 33.34
C SER A 222 11.91 -15.47 32.11
N ASN A 223 12.40 -14.37 31.53
CA ASN A 223 11.88 -13.78 30.29
C ASN A 223 10.37 -13.39 30.35
N TYR A 224 9.97 -12.69 31.41
CA TYR A 224 8.61 -12.30 31.76
C TYR A 224 7.99 -11.25 30.84
N ALA A 225 8.71 -10.15 30.61
CA ALA A 225 8.27 -9.01 29.82
C ALA A 225 9.46 -8.09 29.53
N ASP A 226 9.29 -7.17 28.59
CA ASP A 226 10.24 -6.10 28.30
C ASP A 226 9.66 -4.74 28.76
N ASN A 227 10.54 -3.80 29.06
CA ASN A 227 10.29 -2.39 29.41
C ASN A 227 9.34 -2.23 30.61
N TYR A 228 9.60 -2.99 31.68
CA TYR A 228 8.79 -2.97 32.88
C TYR A 228 9.62 -2.74 34.14
N GLY A 229 8.99 -2.07 35.11
CA GLY A 229 9.47 -2.02 36.48
C GLY A 229 8.65 -2.96 37.36
N SER A 230 9.30 -3.63 38.32
CA SER A 230 8.61 -4.35 39.37
C SER A 230 9.05 -3.94 40.76
N ARG A 231 8.09 -3.94 41.70
CA ARG A 231 8.36 -3.81 43.14
C ARG A 231 7.76 -4.96 43.90
N TRP A 232 8.60 -5.64 44.67
CA TRP A 232 8.23 -6.79 45.49
C TRP A 232 8.31 -6.40 46.94
N ARG A 233 7.29 -6.75 47.73
CA ARG A 233 7.23 -6.38 49.16
C ARG A 233 6.64 -7.47 50.02
N GLY A 234 7.20 -7.62 51.21
CA GLY A 234 6.70 -8.54 52.21
C GLY A 234 7.57 -8.55 53.45
N PHE A 235 7.44 -9.62 54.23
CA PHE A 235 8.29 -9.87 55.37
C PHE A 235 9.12 -11.13 55.17
N ILE A 236 10.40 -11.04 55.52
CA ILE A 236 11.25 -12.21 55.77
C ILE A 236 11.09 -12.61 57.23
N VAL A 237 10.84 -13.89 57.46
CA VAL A 237 10.75 -14.51 58.78
C VAL A 237 11.75 -15.66 58.81
N PRO A 238 12.98 -15.43 59.31
CA PRO A 238 14.00 -16.47 59.32
C PRO A 238 13.59 -17.58 60.28
N LYS A 239 13.95 -18.81 59.96
CA LYS A 239 13.68 -19.97 60.81
C LYS A 239 14.76 -20.19 61.87
N GLN A 240 15.92 -19.56 61.72
CA GLN A 240 17.06 -19.65 62.62
C GLN A 240 17.57 -18.24 62.98
N THR A 241 18.03 -18.07 64.22
CA THR A 241 18.74 -16.85 64.63
C THR A 241 20.19 -17.00 64.20
N ALA A 242 20.65 -16.17 63.27
CA ALA A 242 21.98 -16.24 62.69
C ALA A 242 22.39 -14.88 62.10
N SER A 243 23.67 -14.76 61.76
CA SER A 243 24.20 -13.64 60.98
C SER A 243 24.09 -13.96 59.49
N TYR A 244 23.17 -13.30 58.79
CA TYR A 244 22.86 -13.56 57.38
C TYR A 244 23.64 -12.63 56.45
N ASN A 245 24.04 -13.13 55.29
CA ASN A 245 24.46 -12.31 54.15
C ASN A 245 23.46 -12.51 53.03
N PHE A 246 23.01 -11.41 52.41
CA PHE A 246 22.07 -11.43 51.31
C PHE A 246 22.79 -11.22 49.99
N TYR A 247 22.24 -11.81 48.94
CA TYR A 247 22.77 -11.76 47.58
C TYR A 247 21.67 -11.41 46.61
N ILE A 248 22.00 -10.65 45.56
CA ILE A 248 21.07 -10.35 44.47
C ILE A 248 21.70 -10.71 43.13
N ALA A 249 20.93 -11.41 42.30
CA ALA A 249 21.23 -11.70 40.92
C ALA A 249 20.04 -11.21 40.09
N GLY A 250 20.30 -10.41 39.07
CA GLY A 250 19.23 -9.86 38.26
C GLY A 250 19.78 -9.05 37.10
N ARG A 251 19.03 -9.06 36.00
CA ARG A 251 19.41 -8.33 34.80
C ARG A 251 19.02 -6.85 34.89
N HIS A 252 19.83 -6.00 34.28
CA HIS A 252 19.74 -4.55 34.29
C HIS A 252 19.94 -3.92 35.67
N GLN A 253 18.86 -3.43 36.30
CA GLN A 253 18.98 -2.67 37.53
C GLN A 253 18.10 -3.28 38.59
N CYS A 254 18.72 -3.80 39.66
CA CYS A 254 17.98 -4.35 40.79
C CYS A 254 18.60 -3.97 42.13
N GLU A 255 17.74 -3.75 43.12
CA GLU A 255 18.14 -3.39 44.47
C GLU A 255 17.31 -4.14 45.52
N PHE A 256 17.98 -4.66 46.55
CA PHE A 256 17.34 -5.27 47.70
C PHE A 256 17.50 -4.40 48.96
N TRP A 257 16.38 -4.07 49.59
CA TRP A 257 16.29 -3.23 50.77
C TRP A 257 15.67 -4.02 51.92
N LEU A 258 16.25 -3.90 53.12
CA LEU A 258 15.78 -4.62 54.31
C LEU A 258 15.76 -3.70 55.51
N ASP A 259 14.62 -3.66 56.18
CA ASP A 259 14.42 -2.98 57.45
C ASP A 259 14.73 -3.95 58.60
N THR A 260 15.71 -3.55 59.40
CA THR A 260 16.18 -4.31 60.57
C THR A 260 15.86 -3.59 61.88
N THR A 261 15.13 -2.47 61.81
CA THR A 261 14.71 -1.71 62.98
C THR A 261 13.56 -2.43 63.70
N ASP A 262 13.34 -2.10 64.97
CA ASP A 262 12.46 -2.87 65.85
C ASP A 262 10.95 -2.82 65.45
N ASN A 263 10.57 -2.06 64.41
CA ASN A 263 9.18 -1.87 63.98
C ASN A 263 8.91 -2.49 62.58
N PRO A 264 8.26 -3.67 62.51
CA PRO A 264 8.15 -4.42 61.26
C PRO A 264 6.92 -4.02 60.42
N THR A 265 6.43 -2.77 60.45
CA THR A 265 5.15 -2.46 59.79
C THR A 265 5.08 -1.14 59.03
N ASP A 266 6.05 -0.22 59.17
CA ASP A 266 5.94 1.14 58.61
C ASP A 266 6.86 1.40 57.40
N GLY A 267 7.81 0.50 57.11
CA GLY A 267 8.83 0.71 56.08
C GLY A 267 9.81 1.85 56.39
N VAL A 268 9.79 2.37 57.62
CA VAL A 268 10.64 3.47 58.09
C VAL A 268 11.88 2.87 58.74
N GLY A 269 12.93 2.68 57.95
CA GLY A 269 14.15 2.02 58.41
C GLY A 269 14.85 1.16 57.36
N LEU A 270 14.26 1.04 56.16
CA LEU A 270 14.86 0.37 55.01
C LEU A 270 16.28 0.87 54.74
N SER A 271 17.23 -0.06 54.70
CA SER A 271 18.60 0.18 54.26
C SER A 271 18.94 -0.76 53.10
N ARG A 272 19.57 -0.24 52.04
CA ARG A 272 19.98 -1.03 50.88
C ARG A 272 21.01 -2.05 51.32
N ARG A 273 20.78 -3.32 51.01
CA ARG A 273 21.64 -4.43 51.43
C ARG A 273 22.57 -4.88 50.31
N CYS A 274 22.04 -5.03 49.10
CA CYS A 274 22.79 -5.38 47.90
C CYS A 274 22.10 -4.82 46.66
N PHE A 275 22.86 -4.59 45.58
CA PHE A 275 22.35 -3.99 44.34
C PHE A 275 23.26 -4.24 43.13
N LEU A 276 22.65 -4.13 41.94
CA LEU A 276 23.26 -4.15 40.62
C LEU A 276 22.69 -2.99 39.79
N HIS A 277 23.55 -2.21 39.12
CA HIS A 277 23.14 -1.01 38.37
C HIS A 277 23.57 -0.99 36.89
N ASP A 278 24.33 -1.98 36.43
CA ASP A 278 24.83 -2.06 35.06
C ASP A 278 24.10 -3.14 34.24
N GLN A 279 23.94 -2.90 32.95
CA GLN A 279 22.84 -3.41 32.14
C GLN A 279 22.89 -4.92 31.86
N ASN A 280 24.00 -5.63 32.08
CA ASN A 280 24.15 -7.03 31.66
C ASN A 280 24.97 -7.92 32.61
N LEU A 281 24.94 -7.64 33.92
CA LEU A 281 25.97 -8.17 34.83
C LEU A 281 25.83 -9.66 35.22
N THR A 282 24.64 -10.22 35.43
CA THR A 282 24.52 -11.59 35.98
C THR A 282 23.71 -12.52 35.10
N GLU A 283 23.99 -13.82 35.16
CA GLU A 283 23.04 -14.87 34.79
C GLU A 283 22.17 -15.29 36.00
N GLU A 284 21.20 -16.19 35.80
CA GLU A 284 20.32 -16.64 36.87
C GLU A 284 21.07 -17.26 38.04
N GLU A 285 20.86 -16.72 39.24
CA GLU A 285 21.45 -17.19 40.50
C GLU A 285 23.00 -17.13 40.51
N ASP A 286 23.60 -16.26 39.68
CA ASP A 286 25.02 -15.95 39.74
C ASP A 286 25.33 -14.94 40.86
N TRP A 287 25.75 -15.46 42.02
CA TRP A 287 25.86 -14.70 43.28
C TRP A 287 27.22 -14.04 43.52
N ASP A 288 28.27 -14.43 42.79
CA ASP A 288 29.65 -13.96 43.01
C ASP A 288 30.31 -13.38 41.75
N TYR A 289 29.53 -13.09 40.70
CA TYR A 289 30.00 -12.47 39.45
C TYR A 289 30.94 -11.29 39.68
N LEU A 290 30.53 -10.24 40.42
CA LEU A 290 31.36 -9.05 40.65
C LEU A 290 32.67 -9.37 41.38
N ALA A 291 32.62 -10.26 42.37
CA ALA A 291 33.80 -10.71 43.10
C ALA A 291 34.76 -11.50 42.19
N SER A 292 34.23 -12.33 41.29
CA SER A 292 35.01 -13.12 40.32
C SER A 292 35.78 -12.22 39.33
N GLN A 293 35.25 -11.04 39.01
CA GLN A 293 35.88 -10.06 38.14
C GLN A 293 36.86 -9.12 38.89
N GLY A 294 37.02 -9.29 40.20
CA GLY A 294 37.87 -8.44 41.03
C GLY A 294 37.31 -7.04 41.29
N LEU A 295 36.01 -6.83 41.05
CA LEU A 295 35.31 -5.57 41.29
C LEU A 295 34.77 -5.51 42.73
N PRO A 296 34.43 -4.30 43.25
CA PRO A 296 33.74 -4.18 44.53
C PRO A 296 32.42 -4.96 44.51
N ASP A 297 32.30 -5.96 45.38
CA ASP A 297 31.16 -6.88 45.41
C ASP A 297 29.91 -6.21 46.04
N THR A 298 29.14 -5.51 45.21
CA THR A 298 27.86 -4.91 45.61
C THR A 298 26.69 -5.90 45.55
N GLN A 299 26.90 -7.10 45.00
CA GLN A 299 25.91 -8.18 44.97
C GLN A 299 25.72 -8.82 46.33
N LYS A 300 26.77 -8.84 47.16
CA LYS A 300 26.74 -9.36 48.53
C LYS A 300 26.53 -8.25 49.57
N SER A 301 25.58 -8.45 50.49
CA SER A 301 25.39 -7.55 51.62
C SER A 301 26.44 -7.76 52.71
N LEU A 302 26.66 -6.72 53.53
CA LEU A 302 27.27 -6.90 54.85
C LEU A 302 26.43 -7.88 55.69
N SER A 303 27.08 -8.56 56.63
CA SER A 303 26.40 -9.52 57.50
C SER A 303 25.40 -8.81 58.44
N VAL A 304 24.19 -9.35 58.54
CA VAL A 304 23.09 -8.81 59.33
C VAL A 304 22.49 -9.89 60.22
N THR A 305 22.42 -9.63 61.52
CA THR A 305 21.84 -10.61 62.46
C THR A 305 20.33 -10.57 62.40
N LEU A 306 19.72 -11.69 62.01
CA LEU A 306 18.28 -11.88 62.04
C LEU A 306 17.91 -12.92 63.11
N THR A 307 16.78 -12.70 63.78
CA THR A 307 16.30 -13.55 64.88
C THR A 307 15.16 -14.46 64.39
N ALA A 308 15.24 -15.75 64.68
CA ALA A 308 14.25 -16.75 64.29
C ALA A 308 12.84 -16.32 64.68
N GLY A 309 11.90 -16.44 63.74
CA GLY A 309 10.48 -16.14 63.94
C GLY A 309 10.14 -14.64 63.94
N ARG A 310 11.13 -13.75 63.90
CA ARG A 310 10.91 -12.30 63.83
C ARG A 310 10.64 -11.86 62.39
N LYS A 311 9.68 -10.95 62.18
CA LYS A 311 9.37 -10.38 60.86
C LYS A 311 10.33 -9.22 60.55
N TYR A 312 10.88 -9.21 59.35
CA TYR A 312 11.73 -8.14 58.81
C TYR A 312 11.15 -7.66 57.48
N TYR A 313 10.82 -6.38 57.39
CA TYR A 313 10.23 -5.82 56.17
C TYR A 313 11.28 -5.68 55.07
N PHE A 314 10.94 -6.12 53.87
CA PHE A 314 11.83 -5.99 52.71
C PHE A 314 11.13 -5.40 51.50
N GLU A 315 11.94 -4.79 50.64
CA GLU A 315 11.55 -4.38 49.31
C GLU A 315 12.60 -4.78 48.28
N ILE A 316 12.14 -5.21 47.11
CA ILE A 316 12.99 -5.35 45.91
C ILE A 316 12.48 -4.40 44.86
N LEU A 317 13.39 -3.67 44.23
CA LEU A 317 13.14 -2.84 43.07
C LEU A 317 13.90 -3.43 41.90
N HIS A 318 13.22 -3.62 40.77
CA HIS A 318 13.82 -4.13 39.54
C HIS A 318 13.27 -3.35 38.36
N ASN A 319 14.16 -2.89 37.50
CA ASN A 319 13.83 -2.21 36.27
C ASN A 319 14.49 -2.98 35.12
N HIS A 320 13.65 -3.42 34.19
CA HIS A 320 14.07 -4.20 33.03
C HIS A 320 13.65 -3.49 31.75
N SER A 321 14.59 -3.34 30.82
CA SER A 321 14.36 -2.68 29.53
C SER A 321 14.07 -3.69 28.41
N ALA A 322 15.01 -4.51 27.98
CA ALA A 322 14.80 -5.43 26.84
C ALA A 322 15.65 -6.70 26.95
N GLN A 323 15.32 -7.78 26.23
CA GLN A 323 15.97 -9.11 26.29
C GLN A 323 15.50 -9.96 27.47
N TRP A 324 16.01 -11.20 27.60
CA TRP A 324 15.61 -12.10 28.66
C TRP A 324 15.94 -11.56 30.06
N ASP A 325 14.92 -11.38 30.89
CA ASP A 325 15.03 -10.91 32.27
C ASP A 325 15.07 -12.06 33.27
N HIS A 326 15.65 -11.76 34.43
CA HIS A 326 15.55 -12.58 35.62
C HIS A 326 15.84 -11.71 36.85
N LEU A 327 15.36 -12.18 38.01
CA LEU A 327 15.62 -11.57 39.30
C LEU A 327 15.56 -12.66 40.39
N ALA A 328 16.55 -12.72 41.27
CA ALA A 328 16.54 -13.59 42.43
C ALA A 328 17.27 -12.95 43.61
N VAL A 329 16.77 -13.19 44.83
CA VAL A 329 17.45 -12.83 46.08
C VAL A 329 17.80 -14.09 46.85
N GLY A 330 19.09 -14.27 47.08
CA GLY A 330 19.67 -15.38 47.84
C GLY A 330 20.11 -14.95 49.24
N TRP A 331 20.31 -15.92 50.12
CA TRP A 331 20.92 -15.70 51.43
C TRP A 331 21.82 -16.86 51.87
N GLU A 332 22.77 -16.57 52.75
CA GLU A 332 23.50 -17.57 53.54
C GLU A 332 23.45 -17.20 55.01
N ALA A 333 23.51 -18.19 55.91
CA ALA A 333 23.55 -17.99 57.35
C ALA A 333 24.95 -18.31 57.91
N ASP A 334 25.45 -17.50 58.84
CA ASP A 334 26.71 -17.64 59.58
C ASP A 334 27.94 -17.94 58.69
N GLN A 335 27.97 -17.37 57.48
CA GLN A 335 29.03 -17.59 56.48
C GLN A 335 29.23 -19.07 56.14
N SER A 336 28.13 -19.84 56.08
CA SER A 336 28.17 -21.27 55.75
C SER A 336 28.79 -21.60 54.39
N GLY A 337 28.90 -20.63 53.47
CA GLY A 337 29.41 -20.81 52.12
C GLY A 337 28.40 -21.45 51.16
N THR A 338 27.15 -21.67 51.59
CA THR A 338 26.07 -22.18 50.74
C THR A 338 24.99 -21.11 50.60
N ILE A 339 24.84 -20.56 49.40
CA ILE A 339 23.84 -19.54 49.07
C ILE A 339 22.59 -20.25 48.53
N SER A 340 21.43 -19.91 49.07
CA SER A 340 20.14 -20.44 48.59
C SER A 340 19.18 -19.29 48.28
N VAL A 341 18.42 -19.42 47.19
CA VAL A 341 17.28 -18.52 46.91
C VAL A 341 16.35 -18.52 48.11
N LEU A 342 15.93 -17.33 48.54
CA LEU A 342 15.16 -17.20 49.76
C LEU A 342 13.80 -17.90 49.61
N PRO A 343 13.54 -18.98 50.37
CA PRO A 343 12.41 -19.86 50.12
C PRO A 343 11.11 -19.23 50.61
N GLY A 344 10.00 -19.51 49.93
CA GLY A 344 8.68 -18.95 50.29
C GLY A 344 8.24 -19.30 51.70
N ASP A 345 8.72 -20.41 52.27
CA ASP A 345 8.40 -20.77 53.64
C ASP A 345 8.99 -19.84 54.71
N CYS A 346 9.96 -18.99 54.33
CA CYS A 346 10.53 -17.89 55.11
C CYS A 346 9.93 -16.52 54.74
N LEU A 347 8.88 -16.49 53.90
CA LEU A 347 8.20 -15.27 53.45
C LEU A 347 6.80 -15.14 54.05
N ARG A 348 6.37 -13.90 54.30
CA ARG A 348 5.00 -13.56 54.70
C ARG A 348 4.53 -12.29 53.98
N PRO A 349 3.24 -12.20 53.62
CA PRO A 349 2.67 -10.98 53.04
C PRO A 349 2.50 -9.87 54.10
N LEU A 350 2.29 -8.62 53.65
CA LEU A 350 1.97 -7.47 54.50
C LEU A 350 0.59 -7.65 55.18
N GLU A 351 0.41 -7.20 56.43
CA GLU A 351 -0.86 -7.37 57.17
C GLU A 351 -1.93 -6.29 56.88
N ASP A 352 -1.56 -5.17 56.26
CA ASP A 352 -2.48 -4.08 55.87
C ASP A 352 -3.49 -4.50 54.76
N PHE A 353 -3.55 -5.80 54.46
CA PHE A 353 -4.51 -6.46 53.56
C PHE A 353 -5.74 -7.05 54.28
N LEU A 354 -5.84 -6.93 55.60
CA LEU A 354 -6.99 -7.42 56.38
C LEU A 354 -7.87 -6.30 56.96
N THR A 355 -7.52 -5.04 56.75
CA THR A 355 -8.12 -3.89 57.46
C THR A 355 -8.73 -2.82 56.57
N THR A 356 -8.65 -2.94 55.25
CA THR A 356 -9.53 -2.18 54.33
C THR A 356 -10.81 -2.95 54.09
N ALA A 357 -11.95 -2.28 54.24
CA ALA A 357 -13.30 -2.85 54.33
C ALA A 357 -13.80 -3.63 53.08
N ASP A 358 -12.98 -3.76 52.04
CA ASP A 358 -13.33 -4.39 50.77
C ASP A 358 -12.92 -5.88 50.66
N TYR A 359 -12.20 -6.46 51.64
CA TYR A 359 -11.60 -7.81 51.52
C TYR A 359 -11.93 -8.76 52.69
N THR A 360 -13.20 -9.09 52.90
CA THR A 360 -13.59 -10.16 53.85
C THR A 360 -14.21 -11.36 53.14
N SER A 361 -13.46 -12.04 52.27
CA SER A 361 -13.84 -13.36 51.76
C SER A 361 -13.06 -14.46 52.51
N SER A 362 -13.80 -15.42 53.06
CA SER A 362 -13.31 -16.60 53.81
C SER A 362 -12.43 -17.56 53.00
N ASN A 363 -12.22 -17.26 51.71
CA ASN A 363 -11.44 -18.05 50.78
C ASN A 363 -9.92 -17.79 50.94
N LEU A 364 -9.53 -16.57 51.34
CA LEU A 364 -8.12 -16.23 51.59
C LEU A 364 -7.60 -16.84 52.91
N ALA A 365 -8.44 -16.89 53.95
CA ALA A 365 -8.09 -17.55 55.22
C ALA A 365 -7.86 -19.07 55.02
N THR A 366 -8.61 -19.69 54.10
CA THR A 366 -8.49 -21.11 53.74
C THR A 366 -7.25 -21.37 52.86
N LEU A 367 -6.91 -20.44 51.96
CA LEU A 367 -5.68 -20.44 51.17
C LEU A 367 -4.42 -20.23 52.05
N LEU A 368 -4.49 -19.32 53.04
CA LEU A 368 -3.41 -18.98 53.98
C LEU A 368 -3.23 -20.01 55.12
N ALA A 369 -4.24 -20.84 55.40
CA ALA A 369 -4.16 -21.93 56.37
C ALA A 369 -3.38 -23.16 55.84
N ASN A 370 -3.02 -23.18 54.55
CA ASN A 370 -2.28 -24.26 53.93
C ASN A 370 -0.76 -24.09 54.16
N PRO A 371 -0.09 -24.93 54.97
CA PRO A 371 1.28 -24.66 55.43
C PRO A 371 2.34 -24.72 54.33
N GLY A 372 2.02 -25.26 53.14
CA GLY A 372 2.93 -25.50 52.03
C GLY A 372 2.97 -24.43 50.94
N LYS A 373 2.16 -23.37 50.99
CA LYS A 373 2.13 -22.33 49.95
C LYS A 373 2.03 -20.93 50.58
N LYS A 374 3.17 -20.22 50.61
CA LYS A 374 3.30 -18.84 51.14
C LYS A 374 3.82 -17.95 50.03
N PHE A 375 3.20 -16.78 49.85
CA PHE A 375 3.42 -15.95 48.68
C PHE A 375 3.85 -14.51 49.02
N VAL A 376 4.55 -13.85 48.10
CA VAL A 376 4.87 -12.41 48.10
C VAL A 376 4.06 -11.71 47.02
N ARG A 377 3.53 -10.52 47.31
CA ARG A 377 2.81 -9.70 46.34
C ARG A 377 3.81 -8.95 45.45
N ILE A 378 3.72 -9.16 44.16
CA ILE A 378 4.42 -8.39 43.13
C ILE A 378 3.46 -7.31 42.61
N ARG A 379 4.00 -6.11 42.45
CA ARG A 379 3.34 -5.04 41.70
C ARG A 379 4.21 -4.69 40.51
N THR A 380 3.66 -4.83 39.31
CA THR A 380 4.27 -4.42 38.05
C THR A 380 3.82 -3.00 37.71
N PHE A 381 4.73 -2.23 37.12
CA PHE A 381 4.54 -0.85 36.68
C PHE A 381 5.09 -0.76 35.24
N GLY A 382 4.22 -0.55 34.25
CA GLY A 382 4.52 -0.67 32.82
C GLY A 382 3.26 -0.98 32.01
N PRO A 383 3.32 -1.07 30.66
CA PRO A 383 2.16 -1.03 29.75
C PRO A 383 1.26 -2.28 29.73
N LEU A 384 1.02 -2.91 30.87
CA LEU A 384 0.03 -3.98 31.05
C LEU A 384 -1.28 -3.37 31.55
N ASN A 385 -2.43 -3.72 30.98
CA ASN A 385 -3.72 -3.15 31.39
C ASN A 385 -4.31 -3.93 32.59
N PRO A 386 -4.54 -3.32 33.77
CA PRO A 386 -5.10 -4.04 34.92
C PRO A 386 -6.54 -4.53 34.73
N ASN A 387 -7.36 -3.89 33.87
CA ASN A 387 -8.74 -4.32 33.63
C ASN A 387 -8.85 -5.54 32.72
N THR A 388 -7.75 -5.95 32.05
CA THR A 388 -7.74 -7.16 31.20
C THR A 388 -7.37 -8.43 31.96
N LEU A 389 -7.14 -8.30 33.28
CA LEU A 389 -6.77 -9.42 34.12
C LEU A 389 -7.86 -9.80 35.13
N ASP A 390 -8.92 -9.02 35.38
CA ASP A 390 -10.00 -9.28 36.36
C ASP A 390 -11.16 -8.30 36.09
N THR A 391 -12.02 -8.66 35.14
CA THR A 391 -13.04 -7.82 34.49
C THR A 391 -14.26 -7.62 35.38
N ASP A 392 -14.64 -8.63 36.16
CA ASP A 392 -15.79 -8.56 37.06
C ASP A 392 -15.43 -7.97 38.45
N ARG A 393 -14.13 -7.80 38.72
CA ARG A 393 -13.54 -7.16 39.91
C ARG A 393 -13.84 -7.92 41.19
N ASP A 394 -13.96 -9.25 41.10
CA ASP A 394 -14.07 -10.12 42.26
C ASP A 394 -12.70 -10.56 42.82
N GLU A 395 -11.62 -10.10 42.17
CA GLU A 395 -10.21 -10.30 42.54
C GLU A 395 -9.67 -11.70 42.22
N VAL A 396 -10.40 -12.44 41.39
CA VAL A 396 -9.94 -13.62 40.65
C VAL A 396 -9.69 -13.22 39.20
N PRO A 397 -8.51 -13.55 38.64
CA PRO A 397 -8.23 -13.13 37.28
C PRO A 397 -9.11 -13.75 36.17
N ASP A 398 -9.52 -12.95 35.18
CA ASP A 398 -10.39 -13.36 34.07
C ASP A 398 -9.87 -14.57 33.30
N ASP A 399 -8.55 -14.75 33.21
CA ASP A 399 -7.94 -15.89 32.55
C ASP A 399 -8.17 -17.18 33.35
N VAL A 400 -8.18 -17.11 34.68
CA VAL A 400 -8.58 -18.20 35.58
C VAL A 400 -10.07 -18.49 35.47
N GLU A 401 -10.91 -17.47 35.31
CA GLU A 401 -12.37 -17.62 35.15
C GLU A 401 -12.78 -18.17 33.77
N ASN A 402 -12.18 -17.63 32.71
CA ASN A 402 -12.40 -18.06 31.33
C ASN A 402 -11.83 -19.46 31.05
N LEU A 403 -10.77 -19.88 31.76
CA LEU A 403 -10.29 -21.27 31.73
C LEU A 403 -11.36 -22.25 32.25
N LEU A 404 -12.30 -21.78 33.07
CA LEU A 404 -13.35 -22.56 33.74
C LEU A 404 -14.74 -22.38 33.10
N ALA A 405 -14.94 -21.40 32.20
CA ALA A 405 -16.23 -21.01 31.62
C ALA A 405 -16.88 -22.02 30.64
N GLY A 406 -16.12 -23.01 30.14
CA GLY A 406 -16.66 -24.10 29.33
C GLY A 406 -17.28 -25.26 30.14
N TYR A 407 -17.12 -25.24 31.47
CA TYR A 407 -17.40 -26.38 32.34
C TYR A 407 -18.83 -26.27 32.92
N LEU A 408 -19.74 -27.23 32.64
CA LEU A 408 -21.20 -27.25 32.97
C LEU A 408 -21.59 -27.06 34.47
N PHE A 409 -20.64 -26.77 35.35
CA PHE A 409 -20.85 -26.50 36.77
C PHE A 409 -20.71 -25.03 37.16
N PHE A 410 -20.26 -24.18 36.23
CA PHE A 410 -20.33 -22.73 36.36
C PHE A 410 -21.30 -22.22 35.30
N ARG A 411 -22.31 -21.45 35.68
CA ARG A 411 -23.21 -20.86 34.69
C ARG A 411 -22.47 -19.73 33.98
N PRO A 412 -22.74 -19.45 32.69
CA PRO A 412 -22.15 -18.32 31.97
C PRO A 412 -22.42 -16.94 32.61
N GLN A 413 -23.31 -16.89 33.60
CA GLN A 413 -23.77 -15.68 34.25
C GLN A 413 -22.81 -15.15 35.32
N SER A 414 -21.85 -15.96 35.79
CA SER A 414 -20.83 -15.55 36.78
C SER A 414 -19.72 -14.68 36.18
N ALA A 415 -19.44 -14.77 34.87
CA ALA A 415 -18.45 -13.92 34.18
C ALA A 415 -19.02 -12.57 33.69
N LEU A 416 -20.28 -12.28 34.02
CA LEU A 416 -20.91 -11.01 33.68
C LEU A 416 -20.65 -10.00 34.78
N ALA A 417 -20.06 -8.86 34.42
CA ALA A 417 -19.80 -7.76 35.34
C ALA A 417 -21.02 -7.46 36.25
N GLY A 418 -20.89 -7.78 37.54
CA GLY A 418 -21.87 -7.45 38.58
C GLY A 418 -22.87 -8.53 39.00
N GLN A 419 -22.68 -9.83 38.69
CA GLN A 419 -23.54 -10.91 39.20
C GLN A 419 -22.76 -12.05 39.89
N SER A 420 -22.71 -12.07 41.23
CA SER A 420 -22.15 -13.22 41.98
C SER A 420 -23.22 -14.30 42.25
N ASP A 421 -23.00 -15.57 41.88
CA ASP A 421 -23.86 -16.69 42.28
C ASP A 421 -23.14 -17.70 43.20
N GLY A 422 -22.86 -17.29 44.44
CA GLY A 422 -22.10 -18.06 45.44
C GLY A 422 -22.64 -19.43 45.92
N GLU A 423 -23.20 -20.29 45.06
CA GLU A 423 -23.83 -21.58 45.40
C GLU A 423 -23.52 -22.76 44.43
N THR A 424 -22.72 -22.60 43.37
CA THR A 424 -22.61 -23.60 42.29
C THR A 424 -21.60 -24.73 42.48
N LEU A 425 -20.59 -24.59 43.37
CA LEU A 425 -19.54 -25.62 43.56
C LEU A 425 -19.96 -26.86 44.37
N THR A 426 -21.04 -26.80 45.14
CA THR A 426 -21.40 -27.88 46.08
C THR A 426 -22.25 -28.98 45.43
N ALA A 427 -22.94 -28.69 44.33
CA ALA A 427 -23.87 -29.64 43.69
C ALA A 427 -23.25 -30.48 42.56
N ALA A 428 -22.11 -30.06 42.02
CA ALA A 428 -21.44 -30.66 40.87
C ALA A 428 -20.76 -32.01 41.14
N ALA A 429 -20.27 -32.23 42.36
CA ALA A 429 -19.42 -33.37 42.70
C ALA A 429 -20.16 -34.73 42.81
N ALA A 430 -21.47 -34.79 42.52
CA ALA A 430 -22.33 -35.92 42.89
C ALA A 430 -22.93 -36.74 41.73
N ALA A 431 -22.65 -36.44 40.45
CA ALA A 431 -23.20 -37.19 39.31
C ALA A 431 -22.09 -37.89 38.49
N ILE A 432 -22.10 -39.23 38.48
CA ILE A 432 -21.17 -40.10 37.74
C ILE A 432 -22.00 -41.03 36.82
N PRO A 433 -21.67 -41.12 35.52
CA PRO A 433 -21.69 -42.40 34.81
C PRO A 433 -20.30 -42.77 34.23
N ASP A 434 -20.04 -44.07 34.09
CA ASP A 434 -18.68 -44.62 34.04
C ASP A 434 -17.97 -44.62 32.66
N GLU A 435 -18.60 -44.36 31.49
CA GLU A 435 -17.93 -44.25 30.16
C GLU A 435 -18.69 -43.32 29.17
N ASP A 436 -18.00 -42.64 28.25
CA ASP A 436 -18.58 -41.79 27.17
C ASP A 436 -18.79 -42.56 25.85
N VAL A 437 -19.97 -42.45 25.21
CA VAL A 437 -20.25 -42.95 23.85
C VAL A 437 -20.18 -41.81 22.83
N MET A 438 -19.46 -42.01 21.71
CA MET A 438 -19.31 -41.05 20.61
C MET A 438 -20.00 -41.53 19.32
N THR A 439 -20.79 -40.69 18.63
CA THR A 439 -21.47 -41.01 17.35
C THR A 439 -21.36 -39.86 16.34
N VAL A 440 -21.52 -40.14 15.04
CA VAL A 440 -21.51 -39.14 13.95
C VAL A 440 -22.90 -38.85 13.41
N GLU A 441 -23.28 -37.59 13.31
CA GLU A 441 -24.51 -37.16 12.64
C GLU A 441 -24.16 -36.21 11.49
N VAL A 442 -24.71 -36.45 10.30
CA VAL A 442 -24.56 -35.55 9.14
C VAL A 442 -25.70 -34.54 9.20
N GLN A 443 -25.36 -33.26 9.32
CA GLN A 443 -26.35 -32.19 9.39
C GLN A 443 -26.75 -31.71 7.99
N ASP A 444 -25.75 -31.53 7.12
CA ASP A 444 -25.95 -31.13 5.72
C ASP A 444 -25.13 -32.02 4.80
N ALA A 445 -25.83 -32.94 4.13
CA ALA A 445 -25.23 -33.92 3.24
C ALA A 445 -24.96 -33.37 1.82
N LEU A 446 -25.46 -32.17 1.50
CA LEU A 446 -25.37 -31.58 0.15
C LEU A 446 -24.59 -30.26 0.13
N GLY A 447 -24.11 -29.79 1.29
CA GLY A 447 -23.38 -28.53 1.46
C GLY A 447 -24.19 -27.26 1.20
N ARG A 448 -25.53 -27.28 1.31
CA ARG A 448 -26.42 -26.19 0.86
C ARG A 448 -26.81 -25.17 1.94
N GLU A 449 -26.39 -25.33 3.21
CA GLU A 449 -26.75 -24.40 4.29
C GLU A 449 -26.10 -23.00 4.13
N ASP A 450 -26.91 -21.95 4.16
CA ASP A 450 -26.46 -20.56 4.36
C ASP A 450 -25.96 -20.41 5.80
N ASN A 451 -24.65 -20.21 5.96
CA ASN A 451 -24.00 -20.20 7.27
C ASN A 451 -23.79 -18.80 7.87
N GLY A 452 -24.47 -17.78 7.34
CA GLY A 452 -24.47 -16.44 7.94
C GLY A 452 -23.08 -15.78 7.92
N GLN A 453 -22.81 -14.90 8.88
CA GLN A 453 -21.54 -14.17 9.01
C GLN A 453 -20.69 -14.70 10.18
N THR A 454 -19.37 -14.61 10.07
CA THR A 454 -18.46 -14.78 11.22
C THR A 454 -18.70 -13.69 12.26
N ALA A 455 -18.14 -13.84 13.47
CA ALA A 455 -18.21 -12.80 14.50
C ALA A 455 -17.58 -11.45 14.07
N ALA A 456 -16.74 -11.47 13.02
CA ALA A 456 -16.15 -10.29 12.38
C ALA A 456 -17.01 -9.73 11.22
N GLY A 457 -18.25 -10.20 11.03
CA GLY A 457 -19.16 -9.70 9.99
C GLY A 457 -18.85 -10.20 8.57
N ILE A 458 -17.86 -11.07 8.40
CA ILE A 458 -17.49 -11.64 7.09
C ILE A 458 -18.53 -12.70 6.71
N PRO A 459 -19.21 -12.61 5.55
CA PRO A 459 -20.10 -13.66 5.06
C PRO A 459 -19.36 -14.98 4.95
N ARG A 460 -19.90 -16.05 5.54
CA ARG A 460 -19.38 -17.40 5.34
C ARG A 460 -19.75 -17.87 3.94
N VAL A 461 -18.84 -18.62 3.33
CA VAL A 461 -18.99 -19.12 1.95
C VAL A 461 -20.19 -20.07 1.91
N LYS A 462 -21.10 -19.86 0.93
CA LYS A 462 -22.07 -20.89 0.51
C LYS A 462 -21.24 -22.14 0.13
N ASP A 463 -21.72 -23.36 0.42
CA ASP A 463 -21.07 -24.62 -0.02
C ASP A 463 -20.10 -25.31 0.99
N VAL A 464 -20.50 -25.54 2.26
CA VAL A 464 -19.73 -26.35 3.24
C VAL A 464 -20.51 -27.55 3.79
N ALA A 465 -19.86 -28.69 3.96
CA ALA A 465 -20.46 -29.89 4.57
C ALA A 465 -20.24 -29.94 6.09
N ARG A 466 -21.28 -30.29 6.87
CA ARG A 466 -21.24 -30.24 8.35
C ARG A 466 -21.54 -31.59 9.02
N PHE A 467 -20.66 -31.98 9.95
CA PHE A 467 -20.75 -33.20 10.75
C PHE A 467 -20.74 -32.89 12.26
N TYR A 468 -21.60 -33.56 13.02
CA TYR A 468 -21.63 -33.52 14.49
C TYR A 468 -21.04 -34.80 15.09
N LEU A 469 -20.10 -34.63 16.03
CA LEU A 469 -19.55 -35.68 16.88
C LEU A 469 -20.24 -35.63 18.25
N ASN A 470 -21.30 -36.40 18.43
CA ASN A 470 -22.15 -36.37 19.62
C ASN A 470 -21.56 -37.23 20.77
N ARG A 471 -21.65 -36.75 22.02
CA ARG A 471 -21.12 -37.37 23.25
C ARG A 471 -22.21 -37.59 24.30
N SER A 472 -22.14 -38.71 25.05
CA SER A 472 -23.26 -39.18 25.89
C SER A 472 -23.17 -39.12 27.43
N GLY A 473 -22.06 -38.78 28.14
CA GLY A 473 -22.07 -39.03 29.60
C GLY A 473 -21.13 -38.32 30.59
N SER A 474 -19.86 -38.04 30.28
CA SER A 474 -18.91 -37.49 31.25
C SER A 474 -18.67 -35.99 31.06
N LEU A 475 -18.11 -35.37 32.09
CA LEU A 475 -17.75 -33.95 32.07
C LEU A 475 -16.27 -33.75 31.81
N VAL A 476 -15.42 -34.77 31.91
CA VAL A 476 -13.98 -34.61 31.62
C VAL A 476 -13.77 -34.24 30.14
N PRO A 477 -12.84 -33.35 29.75
CA PRO A 477 -12.54 -33.13 28.34
C PRO A 477 -12.19 -34.44 27.62
N LYS A 478 -12.66 -34.62 26.38
CA LYS A 478 -12.37 -35.82 25.58
C LYS A 478 -11.91 -35.44 24.19
N THR A 479 -10.74 -35.92 23.82
CA THR A 479 -10.25 -35.82 22.44
C THR A 479 -10.77 -37.01 21.63
N VAL A 480 -11.59 -36.71 20.62
CA VAL A 480 -12.17 -37.67 19.68
C VAL A 480 -11.33 -37.68 18.41
N PHE A 481 -11.02 -38.87 17.91
CA PHE A 481 -10.25 -39.05 16.68
C PHE A 481 -11.16 -39.49 15.53
N PHE A 482 -10.93 -38.96 14.33
CA PHE A 482 -11.68 -39.30 13.11
C PHE A 482 -10.80 -39.22 11.85
N ARG A 483 -11.31 -39.75 10.73
CA ARG A 483 -10.74 -39.63 9.38
C ARG A 483 -11.77 -39.05 8.43
N ILE A 484 -11.31 -38.39 7.38
CA ILE A 484 -12.11 -38.02 6.22
C ILE A 484 -11.49 -38.76 5.03
N ASN A 485 -12.29 -39.53 4.30
CA ASN A 485 -11.85 -40.31 3.12
C ASN A 485 -12.83 -40.10 1.95
N GLY A 486 -12.41 -40.47 0.73
CA GLY A 486 -13.28 -40.51 -0.44
C GLY A 486 -14.27 -41.67 -0.51
N ALA A 487 -15.08 -41.68 -1.57
CA ALA A 487 -16.01 -42.76 -1.86
C ALA A 487 -15.29 -44.09 -2.18
N SER A 488 -15.98 -45.21 -1.95
CA SER A 488 -15.44 -46.54 -2.30
C SER A 488 -15.39 -46.83 -3.81
N ASP A 489 -16.02 -45.99 -4.64
CA ASP A 489 -16.05 -46.10 -6.12
C ASP A 489 -15.56 -44.79 -6.77
N PRO A 490 -14.27 -44.67 -7.11
CA PRO A 490 -13.65 -43.43 -7.62
C PRO A 490 -13.92 -43.15 -9.10
N ILE A 491 -14.72 -43.98 -9.79
CA ILE A 491 -15.00 -43.84 -11.23
C ILE A 491 -16.28 -43.01 -11.48
N ALA A 492 -17.13 -42.84 -10.46
CA ALA A 492 -18.41 -42.13 -10.57
C ALA A 492 -18.41 -40.70 -9.95
N LYS A 493 -17.47 -40.42 -9.03
CA LYS A 493 -17.25 -39.17 -8.29
C LYS A 493 -15.75 -39.11 -7.90
N GLY A 494 -15.15 -37.92 -7.75
CA GLY A 494 -13.71 -37.77 -7.44
C GLY A 494 -13.27 -38.39 -6.09
N ASP A 495 -11.96 -38.60 -5.89
CA ASP A 495 -11.38 -39.07 -4.61
C ASP A 495 -10.68 -37.91 -3.89
N PRO A 496 -11.28 -37.34 -2.81
CA PRO A 496 -10.76 -36.14 -2.14
C PRO A 496 -9.40 -36.38 -1.45
N GLY A 497 -8.40 -35.63 -1.89
CA GLY A 497 -7.07 -35.51 -1.33
C GLY A 497 -6.92 -34.36 -0.32
N PRO A 498 -5.72 -34.20 0.30
CA PRO A 498 -5.46 -33.16 1.30
C PRO A 498 -5.49 -31.71 0.77
N GLY A 499 -5.67 -31.51 -0.54
CA GLY A 499 -5.71 -30.21 -1.21
C GLY A 499 -7.12 -29.68 -1.44
N ASP A 500 -8.14 -30.55 -1.45
CA ASP A 500 -9.45 -30.22 -2.04
C ASP A 500 -10.43 -29.67 -0.99
N TYR A 501 -10.14 -29.90 0.29
CA TYR A 501 -10.93 -29.41 1.40
C TYR A 501 -10.08 -29.02 2.61
N VAL A 502 -10.59 -28.04 3.37
CA VAL A 502 -10.11 -27.71 4.71
C VAL A 502 -11.14 -28.19 5.72
N ALA A 503 -10.72 -29.10 6.60
CA ALA A 503 -11.49 -29.43 7.79
C ALA A 503 -11.31 -28.30 8.81
N GLU A 504 -12.40 -27.68 9.24
CA GLU A 504 -12.41 -26.56 10.17
C GLU A 504 -13.50 -26.70 11.25
N ARG A 505 -13.36 -25.90 12.30
CA ARG A 505 -14.42 -25.72 13.30
C ARG A 505 -15.41 -24.66 12.82
N PRO A 506 -16.60 -24.58 13.44
CA PRO A 506 -17.55 -23.52 13.15
C PRO A 506 -17.08 -22.11 13.47
N ASP A 507 -15.85 -21.86 13.91
CA ASP A 507 -15.28 -20.51 14.04
C ASP A 507 -14.27 -20.20 12.92
N GLY A 508 -14.10 -21.09 11.94
CA GLY A 508 -13.13 -20.99 10.84
C GLY A 508 -11.73 -21.51 11.19
N THR A 509 -11.51 -22.02 12.41
CA THR A 509 -10.21 -22.56 12.80
C THR A 509 -9.95 -23.92 12.15
N ALA A 510 -8.90 -24.03 11.33
CA ALA A 510 -8.50 -25.27 10.69
C ALA A 510 -8.14 -26.38 11.71
N ILE A 511 -8.60 -27.60 11.45
CA ILE A 511 -8.27 -28.80 12.21
C ILE A 511 -7.14 -29.52 11.49
N ILE A 512 -5.91 -29.35 11.98
CA ILE A 512 -4.71 -29.90 11.33
C ILE A 512 -4.61 -31.40 11.59
N PRO A 513 -4.56 -32.27 10.54
CA PRO A 513 -4.41 -33.70 10.72
C PRO A 513 -2.97 -34.09 11.10
N SER A 514 -2.83 -35.19 11.84
CA SER A 514 -1.56 -35.89 12.04
C SER A 514 -1.53 -37.14 11.16
N GLY A 515 -0.87 -37.05 10.00
CA GLY A 515 -1.02 -38.05 8.93
C GLY A 515 -2.41 -37.97 8.31
N ILE A 516 -3.18 -39.06 8.35
CA ILE A 516 -4.58 -39.12 7.86
C ILE A 516 -5.64 -39.02 8.97
N ASN A 517 -5.21 -38.78 10.22
CA ASN A 517 -6.11 -38.76 11.38
C ASN A 517 -6.27 -37.33 11.90
N TYR A 518 -7.51 -36.93 12.15
CA TYR A 518 -7.88 -35.68 12.78
C TYR A 518 -8.22 -35.91 14.25
N ALA A 519 -8.01 -34.88 15.08
CA ALA A 519 -8.32 -34.90 16.49
C ALA A 519 -9.12 -33.66 16.87
N LEU A 520 -10.27 -33.84 17.51
CA LEU A 520 -11.10 -32.76 18.02
C LEU A 520 -11.34 -32.97 19.52
N THR A 521 -10.94 -32.00 20.34
CA THR A 521 -11.19 -32.03 21.78
C THR A 521 -12.55 -31.42 22.08
N ILE A 522 -13.47 -32.26 22.57
CA ILE A 522 -14.70 -31.81 23.21
C ILE A 522 -14.30 -31.36 24.63
N PRO A 523 -14.44 -30.06 24.96
CA PRO A 523 -14.00 -29.53 26.25
C PRO A 523 -14.81 -30.12 27.41
N PHE A 524 -14.40 -29.85 28.64
CA PHE A 524 -15.12 -30.35 29.80
C PHE A 524 -16.59 -29.91 29.73
N GLY A 525 -17.53 -30.82 29.97
CA GLY A 525 -18.96 -30.53 29.90
C GLY A 525 -19.56 -30.36 28.50
N GLY A 526 -18.76 -30.37 27.43
CA GLY A 526 -19.29 -30.34 26.06
C GLY A 526 -20.01 -31.63 25.69
N THR A 527 -21.19 -31.54 25.07
CA THR A 527 -22.00 -32.71 24.63
C THR A 527 -21.87 -33.03 23.13
N ARG A 528 -21.25 -32.14 22.34
CA ARG A 528 -21.00 -32.35 20.91
C ARG A 528 -19.75 -31.59 20.45
N GLY A 529 -19.03 -32.14 19.49
CA GLY A 529 -18.05 -31.43 18.66
C GLY A 529 -18.61 -31.21 17.25
N VAL A 530 -18.19 -30.15 16.57
CA VAL A 530 -18.62 -29.85 15.20
C VAL A 530 -17.40 -29.82 14.28
N VAL A 531 -17.52 -30.45 13.12
CA VAL A 531 -16.52 -30.46 12.05
C VAL A 531 -17.21 -29.97 10.78
N GLU A 532 -16.63 -28.95 10.16
CA GLU A 532 -17.03 -28.43 8.86
C GLU A 532 -15.94 -28.78 7.84
N ALA A 533 -16.33 -29.20 6.65
CA ALA A 533 -15.45 -29.40 5.52
C ALA A 533 -15.78 -28.34 4.48
N ARG A 534 -14.84 -27.42 4.25
CA ARG A 534 -14.97 -26.34 3.28
C ARG A 534 -14.14 -26.67 2.05
N PRO A 535 -14.66 -26.50 0.82
CA PRO A 535 -13.88 -26.70 -0.38
C PRO A 535 -12.73 -25.69 -0.40
N VAL A 536 -11.55 -26.14 -0.81
CA VAL A 536 -10.46 -25.23 -1.15
C VAL A 536 -10.75 -24.72 -2.54
N LEU A 537 -11.01 -23.42 -2.66
CA LEU A 537 -11.10 -22.79 -3.97
C LEU A 537 -9.70 -22.75 -4.56
N ASP A 538 -9.47 -23.54 -5.59
CA ASP A 538 -8.23 -23.51 -6.35
C ASP A 538 -8.49 -23.04 -7.80
N GLU A 539 -7.46 -23.08 -8.63
CA GLU A 539 -7.54 -22.65 -10.03
C GLU A 539 -8.16 -23.74 -10.95
N ILE A 540 -8.47 -24.93 -10.43
CA ILE A 540 -8.89 -26.12 -11.17
C ILE A 540 -10.22 -26.61 -10.60
N VAL A 541 -11.33 -26.28 -11.26
CA VAL A 541 -12.63 -26.85 -10.85
C VAL A 541 -12.67 -28.36 -11.19
N GLU A 542 -12.73 -29.22 -10.18
CA GLU A 542 -12.76 -30.68 -10.28
C GLU A 542 -14.19 -31.26 -10.23
N TYR A 543 -14.32 -32.57 -10.45
CA TYR A 543 -15.61 -33.27 -10.45
C TYR A 543 -16.28 -33.22 -9.05
N PRO A 544 -17.62 -33.42 -8.91
CA PRO A 544 -18.24 -33.54 -7.60
C PRO A 544 -17.55 -34.59 -6.71
N GLU A 545 -17.16 -34.18 -5.50
CA GLU A 545 -16.44 -35.01 -4.53
C GLU A 545 -17.38 -35.50 -3.42
N GLU A 546 -17.25 -36.76 -3.01
CA GLU A 546 -18.00 -37.29 -1.86
C GLU A 546 -17.04 -37.53 -0.70
N ILE A 547 -17.24 -36.81 0.40
CA ILE A 547 -16.44 -36.91 1.62
C ILE A 547 -17.13 -37.80 2.67
N ASN A 548 -16.36 -38.71 3.26
CA ASN A 548 -16.83 -39.66 4.28
C ASN A 548 -16.07 -39.48 5.59
N LEU A 549 -16.74 -38.94 6.62
CA LEU A 549 -16.19 -38.81 7.98
C LEU A 549 -16.41 -40.10 8.77
N VAL A 550 -15.34 -40.67 9.33
CA VAL A 550 -15.34 -41.94 10.08
C VAL A 550 -14.68 -41.77 11.44
N LEU A 551 -15.39 -42.11 12.53
CA LEU A 551 -14.81 -42.15 13.88
C LEU A 551 -13.79 -43.29 14.00
N ILE A 552 -12.68 -43.01 14.69
CA ILE A 552 -11.64 -44.01 14.98
C ILE A 552 -11.27 -44.01 16.46
N ASN A 553 -10.77 -45.16 16.93
CA ASN A 553 -10.21 -45.28 18.27
C ASN A 553 -8.83 -44.60 18.34
N PRO A 554 -8.40 -44.09 19.51
CA PRO A 554 -7.08 -43.48 19.66
C PRO A 554 -5.96 -44.45 19.26
N PRO A 555 -4.89 -43.97 18.58
CA PRO A 555 -3.77 -44.81 18.20
C PRO A 555 -3.07 -45.37 19.45
N THR A 556 -2.89 -46.69 19.54
CA THR A 556 -2.12 -47.32 20.62
C THR A 556 -0.66 -46.84 20.58
N PRO A 557 -0.08 -46.36 21.70
CA PRO A 557 1.34 -46.03 21.73
C PRO A 557 2.16 -47.30 21.44
N GLN A 558 3.01 -47.25 20.42
CA GLN A 558 4.00 -48.31 20.18
C GLN A 558 5.02 -48.29 21.34
N PRO A 559 5.36 -49.44 21.95
CA PRO A 559 6.40 -49.47 22.98
C PRO A 559 7.76 -49.06 22.37
N PRO A 560 8.65 -48.42 23.15
CA PRO A 560 9.96 -48.00 22.64
C PRO A 560 10.75 -49.22 22.16
N ILE A 561 11.28 -49.11 20.94
CA ILE A 561 12.15 -50.11 20.33
C ILE A 561 13.47 -50.09 21.10
N PHE A 562 13.71 -51.09 21.94
CA PHE A 562 15.07 -51.38 22.39
C PHE A 562 15.77 -52.15 21.26
N GLU A 563 16.81 -51.56 20.68
CA GLU A 563 17.67 -52.26 19.73
C GLU A 563 18.27 -53.52 20.37
N PRO A 564 18.34 -54.66 19.66
CA PRO A 564 18.93 -55.88 20.19
C PRO A 564 20.45 -55.78 20.22
N VAL A 565 21.05 -55.96 21.41
CA VAL A 565 22.49 -56.23 21.52
C VAL A 565 22.75 -57.67 21.08
N ASP A 566 23.56 -57.83 20.04
CA ASP A 566 23.99 -59.09 19.42
C ASP A 566 24.87 -59.93 20.37
N PRO A 567 24.48 -61.18 20.72
CA PRO A 567 25.31 -62.06 21.57
C PRO A 567 26.37 -62.90 20.82
N THR A 568 26.67 -62.64 19.54
CA THR A 568 27.53 -63.53 18.72
C THR A 568 28.90 -62.99 18.26
N GLN A 569 29.53 -62.05 18.98
CA GLN A 569 31.00 -61.87 18.86
C GLN A 569 31.78 -62.24 20.15
N PRO A 570 32.85 -63.06 20.06
CA PRO A 570 33.54 -63.63 21.21
C PRO A 570 34.82 -62.88 21.60
N ALA A 571 35.15 -62.91 22.90
CA ALA A 571 36.48 -63.20 23.46
C ALA A 571 36.31 -63.30 24.99
N GLU A 572 36.29 -64.50 25.57
CA GLU A 572 37.44 -65.20 26.18
C GLU A 572 37.58 -64.99 27.70
N PRO A 573 38.14 -65.98 28.45
CA PRO A 573 37.79 -66.22 29.85
C PRO A 573 38.99 -66.23 30.84
N GLN A 574 38.74 -65.92 32.12
CA GLN A 574 39.55 -66.41 33.27
C GLN A 574 38.73 -66.44 34.60
N PHE A 575 38.47 -67.66 35.10
CA PHE A 575 38.55 -68.26 36.46
C PHE A 575 38.85 -67.40 37.75
N PRO A 576 38.77 -67.94 39.00
CA PRO A 576 37.74 -68.82 39.65
C PRO A 576 37.56 -68.68 41.21
N GLN A 577 36.71 -69.57 41.79
CA GLN A 577 36.67 -70.14 43.17
C GLN A 577 36.07 -69.38 44.39
N ASN A 578 34.86 -69.79 44.83
CA ASN A 578 34.56 -70.65 46.02
C ASN A 578 33.04 -70.69 46.36
N GLU A 579 32.52 -71.88 46.69
CA GLU A 579 31.14 -72.25 47.10
C GLU A 579 30.70 -71.73 48.50
N PRO A 580 29.46 -71.98 49.04
CA PRO A 580 28.30 -72.75 48.53
C PRO A 580 26.91 -72.08 48.64
N ILE A 581 25.95 -72.77 48.00
CA ILE A 581 24.50 -72.61 47.98
C ILE A 581 23.87 -72.88 49.37
N GLN A 582 22.91 -72.04 49.80
CA GLN A 582 21.67 -72.46 50.48
C GLN A 582 20.63 -71.32 50.56
N ASP A 583 19.59 -71.49 49.72
CA ASP A 583 18.17 -71.58 50.08
C ASP A 583 17.38 -70.44 50.76
N LEU A 584 16.16 -70.31 50.20
CA LEU A 584 14.88 -69.88 50.80
C LEU A 584 14.40 -68.43 50.61
N GLU A 585 13.44 -68.35 49.67
CA GLU A 585 12.13 -67.69 49.79
C GLU A 585 12.05 -66.33 50.50
N GLN A 586 11.84 -65.27 49.71
CA GLN A 586 10.73 -64.33 49.91
C GLN A 586 10.53 -63.44 48.68
N SER A 587 9.32 -63.51 48.11
CA SER A 587 8.84 -62.69 46.99
C SER A 587 8.86 -61.19 47.32
N PRO A 588 9.14 -60.36 46.31
CA PRO A 588 8.30 -59.19 46.05
C PRO A 588 7.74 -59.29 44.62
N GLN A 589 6.43 -59.12 44.55
CA GLN A 589 5.60 -59.15 43.35
C GLN A 589 6.26 -58.41 42.17
N ARG A 590 6.58 -59.16 41.10
CA ARG A 590 6.85 -58.59 39.79
C ARG A 590 5.53 -57.97 39.28
N PRO A 591 5.47 -56.67 38.95
CA PRO A 591 4.25 -56.00 38.50
C PRO A 591 3.78 -56.63 37.19
N GLY A 592 2.47 -56.84 37.06
CA GLY A 592 1.86 -57.42 35.86
C GLY A 592 2.13 -56.62 34.59
N PRO A 593 1.84 -57.18 33.40
CA PRO A 593 1.91 -56.44 32.14
C PRO A 593 1.10 -55.15 32.27
N TYR A 594 1.72 -54.01 31.96
CA TYR A 594 1.06 -52.72 31.81
C TYR A 594 0.00 -52.87 30.71
N ILE A 595 -1.26 -52.99 31.13
CA ILE A 595 -2.42 -52.85 30.25
C ILE A 595 -2.52 -51.33 30.00
N PRO A 596 -2.34 -50.83 28.78
CA PRO A 596 -2.63 -49.42 28.51
C PRO A 596 -4.07 -49.13 28.93
N PRO A 597 -4.36 -47.96 29.53
CA PRO A 597 -5.72 -47.64 29.92
C PRO A 597 -6.65 -47.79 28.70
N PRO A 598 -7.89 -48.31 28.87
CA PRO A 598 -8.85 -48.42 27.77
C PRO A 598 -9.07 -47.03 27.14
N PRO A 599 -9.47 -46.98 25.85
CA PRO A 599 -9.76 -45.72 25.19
C PRO A 599 -10.73 -44.89 26.04
N THR A 600 -10.48 -43.60 26.15
CA THR A 600 -11.22 -42.71 27.06
C THR A 600 -12.69 -42.49 26.65
N TYR A 601 -13.16 -43.13 25.58
CA TYR A 601 -14.54 -43.17 25.06
C TYR A 601 -14.75 -44.44 24.21
N VAL A 602 -16.01 -44.81 23.95
CA VAL A 602 -16.41 -45.88 23.02
C VAL A 602 -17.16 -45.31 21.81
N ILE A 603 -17.00 -45.91 20.63
CA ILE A 603 -17.71 -45.49 19.41
C ILE A 603 -19.07 -46.19 19.33
N GLY A 604 -20.14 -45.40 19.24
CA GLY A 604 -21.51 -45.87 19.06
C GLY A 604 -21.95 -45.91 17.60
N SER A 605 -23.22 -46.23 17.36
CA SER A 605 -23.84 -46.19 16.02
C SER A 605 -24.78 -44.99 15.90
N PRO A 606 -24.72 -44.21 14.81
CA PRO A 606 -23.81 -44.32 13.65
C PRO A 606 -22.35 -43.90 13.96
N SER A 607 -21.39 -44.59 13.31
CA SER A 607 -19.94 -44.34 13.47
C SER A 607 -19.31 -43.57 12.29
N GLN A 608 -20.09 -43.28 11.23
CA GLN A 608 -19.65 -42.59 10.03
C GLN A 608 -20.79 -41.75 9.42
N GLY A 609 -20.44 -40.76 8.61
CA GLY A 609 -21.37 -39.90 7.85
C GLY A 609 -20.78 -39.45 6.52
N ALA A 610 -21.61 -39.32 5.48
CA ALA A 610 -21.23 -38.96 4.11
C ALA A 610 -21.85 -37.62 3.69
N ALA A 611 -21.13 -36.80 2.92
CA ALA A 611 -21.63 -35.57 2.31
C ALA A 611 -20.97 -35.31 0.94
N ASP A 612 -21.67 -34.61 0.05
CA ASP A 612 -21.15 -34.16 -1.26
C ASP A 612 -20.58 -32.73 -1.14
N LEU A 613 -19.45 -32.46 -1.81
CA LEU A 613 -18.76 -31.16 -1.86
C LEU A 613 -18.58 -30.71 -3.33
N HIS A 614 -18.74 -29.41 -3.57
CA HIS A 614 -18.59 -28.78 -4.89
C HIS A 614 -17.71 -27.52 -4.76
N ASP A 615 -16.73 -27.37 -5.63
CA ASP A 615 -15.90 -26.18 -5.79
C ASP A 615 -16.53 -25.16 -6.78
N ALA A 616 -17.25 -25.60 -7.81
CA ALA A 616 -18.18 -24.79 -8.62
C ALA A 616 -19.32 -25.61 -9.27
N ARG A 617 -20.54 -25.06 -9.28
CA ARG A 617 -21.77 -25.72 -9.79
C ARG A 617 -22.16 -25.24 -11.18
N ASP A 618 -22.89 -26.04 -11.95
CA ASP A 618 -23.47 -25.65 -13.25
C ASP A 618 -24.69 -24.70 -13.15
N ASP A 619 -24.79 -23.96 -12.06
CA ASP A 619 -25.77 -22.89 -11.92
C ASP A 619 -25.29 -21.66 -12.72
N ALA A 620 -26.23 -20.90 -13.29
CA ALA A 620 -25.92 -19.74 -14.13
C ALA A 620 -25.06 -18.67 -13.40
N GLU A 621 -25.13 -18.62 -12.06
CA GLU A 621 -24.32 -17.72 -11.21
C GLU A 621 -22.81 -18.01 -11.29
N TYR A 622 -22.41 -19.25 -11.62
CA TYR A 622 -21.00 -19.66 -11.71
C TYR A 622 -20.47 -19.70 -13.16
N ASN A 623 -21.30 -19.34 -14.15
CA ASN A 623 -20.85 -19.29 -15.53
C ASN A 623 -19.74 -18.25 -15.72
N LYS A 624 -18.73 -18.62 -16.51
CA LYS A 624 -17.66 -17.72 -16.94
C LYS A 624 -17.94 -17.27 -18.38
N TYR A 625 -17.86 -15.97 -18.61
CA TYR A 625 -18.13 -15.38 -19.91
C TYR A 625 -16.81 -14.88 -20.52
N TYR A 626 -16.55 -15.30 -21.75
CA TYR A 626 -15.40 -14.86 -22.52
C TYR A 626 -15.90 -14.17 -23.78
N ILE A 627 -15.57 -12.89 -23.92
CA ILE A 627 -16.12 -12.01 -24.93
C ILE A 627 -14.98 -11.52 -25.82
N ALA A 628 -15.23 -11.45 -27.12
CA ALA A 628 -14.26 -10.96 -28.09
C ALA A 628 -14.94 -10.18 -29.23
N THR A 629 -14.18 -9.25 -29.82
CA THR A 629 -14.59 -8.51 -31.02
C THR A 629 -13.79 -9.00 -32.21
N PHE A 630 -14.47 -9.29 -33.32
CA PHE A 630 -13.81 -9.68 -34.56
C PHE A 630 -13.01 -8.51 -35.14
N SER A 631 -11.72 -8.73 -35.33
CA SER A 631 -10.80 -7.85 -36.05
C SER A 631 -10.39 -8.53 -37.36
N LYS A 632 -9.81 -7.75 -38.28
CA LYS A 632 -9.18 -8.30 -39.47
C LYS A 632 -8.10 -9.31 -39.05
N ASP A 633 -8.10 -10.48 -39.69
CA ASP A 633 -7.03 -11.47 -39.55
C ASP A 633 -5.80 -11.03 -40.35
N ASP A 634 -4.61 -11.16 -39.76
CA ASP A 634 -3.34 -10.88 -40.44
C ASP A 634 -3.13 -11.76 -41.68
N ALA A 635 -3.74 -12.95 -41.71
CA ALA A 635 -3.75 -13.85 -42.85
C ALA A 635 -4.70 -13.40 -43.99
N ALA A 636 -5.53 -12.38 -43.77
CA ALA A 636 -6.46 -11.88 -44.78
C ALA A 636 -5.71 -11.14 -45.90
N VAL A 637 -5.66 -11.77 -47.07
CA VAL A 637 -5.01 -11.24 -48.29
C VAL A 637 -5.84 -10.18 -48.99
N THR A 638 -7.16 -10.20 -48.79
CA THR A 638 -8.10 -9.20 -49.31
C THR A 638 -8.51 -8.26 -48.18
N ALA A 639 -8.48 -6.95 -48.43
CA ALA A 639 -8.99 -5.98 -47.48
C ALA A 639 -10.46 -6.28 -47.14
N THR A 640 -10.76 -6.42 -45.85
CA THR A 640 -12.09 -6.71 -45.35
C THR A 640 -12.59 -5.56 -44.48
N SER A 641 -13.88 -5.26 -44.58
CA SER A 641 -14.61 -4.39 -43.65
C SER A 641 -15.50 -5.21 -42.71
N ALA A 642 -15.31 -6.54 -42.68
CA ALA A 642 -16.06 -7.41 -41.82
C ALA A 642 -15.78 -7.11 -40.36
N SER A 643 -16.83 -7.13 -39.56
CA SER A 643 -16.79 -6.87 -38.13
C SER A 643 -17.88 -7.68 -37.44
N GLY A 644 -17.79 -7.74 -36.12
CA GLY A 644 -18.70 -8.53 -35.30
C GLY A 644 -18.11 -8.83 -33.94
N SER A 645 -18.71 -9.77 -33.24
CA SER A 645 -18.29 -10.21 -31.93
C SER A 645 -18.66 -11.67 -31.67
N THR A 646 -18.05 -12.24 -30.63
CA THR A 646 -18.30 -13.60 -30.19
C THR A 646 -18.32 -13.67 -28.67
N LEU A 647 -19.20 -14.50 -28.14
CA LEU A 647 -19.33 -14.83 -26.74
C LEU A 647 -19.17 -16.34 -26.58
N LEU A 648 -18.23 -16.75 -25.73
CA LEU A 648 -18.10 -18.10 -25.22
C LEU A 648 -18.52 -18.11 -23.76
N VAL A 649 -19.52 -18.94 -23.41
CA VAL A 649 -19.97 -19.18 -22.05
C VAL A 649 -19.47 -20.54 -21.62
N LEU A 650 -18.61 -20.57 -20.61
CA LEU A 650 -18.16 -21.79 -19.95
C LEU A 650 -19.02 -22.00 -18.70
N ASN A 651 -19.65 -23.17 -18.59
CA ASN A 651 -20.45 -23.52 -17.41
C ASN A 651 -19.58 -23.57 -16.14
N GLY A 652 -20.19 -23.45 -14.97
CA GLY A 652 -19.46 -23.41 -13.70
C GLY A 652 -18.53 -24.60 -13.46
N SER A 653 -18.90 -25.81 -13.93
CA SER A 653 -18.03 -27.00 -13.84
C SER A 653 -16.90 -27.06 -14.90
N ASN A 654 -16.69 -26.00 -15.70
CA ASN A 654 -15.76 -25.93 -16.84
C ASN A 654 -15.86 -27.06 -17.89
N ARG A 655 -17.01 -27.73 -18.00
CA ARG A 655 -17.22 -28.92 -18.83
C ARG A 655 -17.79 -28.60 -20.21
N VAL A 656 -18.63 -27.59 -20.30
CA VAL A 656 -19.42 -27.28 -21.49
C VAL A 656 -19.22 -25.82 -21.86
N ALA A 657 -18.77 -25.60 -23.09
CA ALA A 657 -18.65 -24.27 -23.67
C ALA A 657 -19.76 -24.05 -24.71
N THR A 658 -20.43 -22.90 -24.62
CA THR A 658 -21.46 -22.46 -25.55
C THR A 658 -20.99 -21.22 -26.29
N ILE A 659 -21.02 -21.23 -27.62
CA ILE A 659 -20.59 -20.12 -28.48
C ILE A 659 -21.80 -19.45 -29.14
N ASN A 660 -21.78 -18.13 -29.06
CA ASN A 660 -22.70 -17.20 -29.70
C ASN A 660 -21.88 -16.20 -30.53
N ASP A 661 -22.09 -16.18 -31.85
CA ASP A 661 -21.38 -15.32 -32.78
C ASP A 661 -22.34 -14.34 -33.46
N PHE A 662 -21.86 -13.13 -33.71
CA PHE A 662 -22.45 -12.17 -34.62
C PHE A 662 -21.35 -11.61 -35.52
N PHE A 663 -21.56 -11.59 -36.83
CA PHE A 663 -20.65 -10.92 -37.77
C PHE A 663 -21.34 -10.60 -39.08
N GLU A 664 -20.83 -9.60 -39.78
CA GLU A 664 -21.34 -9.12 -41.06
C GLU A 664 -20.22 -8.65 -42.00
N ASN A 665 -20.59 -8.32 -43.24
CA ASN A 665 -19.71 -7.71 -44.24
C ASN A 665 -18.46 -8.52 -44.63
N LEU A 666 -18.54 -9.86 -44.57
CA LEU A 666 -17.51 -10.74 -45.12
C LEU A 666 -17.27 -10.44 -46.61
N THR A 667 -16.01 -10.45 -47.03
CA THR A 667 -15.59 -10.15 -48.42
C THR A 667 -16.10 -11.17 -49.44
N SER A 668 -16.45 -12.38 -48.99
CA SER A 668 -16.98 -13.45 -49.83
C SER A 668 -17.70 -14.50 -48.97
N ALA A 669 -18.29 -15.51 -49.63
CA ALA A 669 -18.96 -16.61 -48.93
C ALA A 669 -18.01 -17.29 -47.93
N GLN A 670 -18.53 -17.54 -46.74
CA GLN A 670 -17.83 -18.26 -45.69
C GLN A 670 -17.62 -19.72 -46.08
N THR A 671 -16.47 -20.27 -45.73
CA THR A 671 -16.10 -21.67 -45.99
C THR A 671 -16.10 -22.48 -44.69
N ASN A 672 -15.41 -22.01 -43.65
CA ASN A 672 -15.25 -22.69 -42.37
C ASN A 672 -15.23 -21.71 -41.19
N THR A 673 -15.37 -22.26 -39.98
CA THR A 673 -15.20 -21.59 -38.69
C THR A 673 -14.46 -22.50 -37.72
N HIS A 674 -13.49 -21.95 -36.98
CA HIS A 674 -12.75 -22.72 -35.98
C HIS A 674 -12.48 -21.89 -34.72
N VAL A 675 -12.32 -22.59 -33.59
CA VAL A 675 -11.67 -22.07 -32.39
C VAL A 675 -10.25 -22.64 -32.36
N HIS A 676 -9.26 -21.76 -32.19
CA HIS A 676 -7.84 -22.09 -32.21
C HIS A 676 -7.15 -21.65 -30.92
N LYS A 677 -6.03 -22.30 -30.60
CA LYS A 677 -5.04 -21.78 -29.64
C LYS A 677 -3.95 -20.99 -30.38
N ALA A 678 -3.62 -19.77 -29.94
CA ALA A 678 -2.58 -18.94 -30.58
C ALA A 678 -1.15 -19.52 -30.40
N THR A 679 -0.17 -19.07 -31.18
CA THR A 679 1.25 -19.50 -31.08
C THR A 679 2.16 -18.28 -30.84
N LEU A 680 3.21 -18.42 -30.02
CA LEU A 680 4.19 -17.35 -29.73
C LEU A 680 5.42 -17.43 -30.66
N ASP A 681 5.84 -16.30 -31.23
CA ASP A 681 7.11 -16.13 -31.96
C ASP A 681 8.10 -15.27 -31.12
N PRO A 682 9.41 -15.26 -31.45
CA PRO A 682 10.44 -14.53 -30.70
C PRO A 682 10.28 -13.01 -30.66
N ASP A 683 9.56 -12.43 -31.61
CA ASP A 683 9.31 -10.98 -31.74
C ASP A 683 7.91 -10.55 -31.22
N GLY A 684 7.17 -11.48 -30.57
CA GLY A 684 5.77 -11.33 -30.15
C GLY A 684 4.89 -12.48 -30.66
N ILE A 685 3.59 -12.51 -30.32
CA ILE A 685 2.67 -13.46 -30.97
C ILE A 685 2.62 -13.16 -32.48
N THR A 686 3.09 -14.09 -33.32
CA THR A 686 2.67 -14.13 -34.72
C THR A 686 1.54 -15.16 -34.84
N LEU A 687 0.42 -14.68 -35.35
CA LEU A 687 -0.82 -15.45 -35.43
C LEU A 687 -0.81 -16.35 -36.65
N ARG A 688 0.11 -17.33 -36.68
CA ARG A 688 -0.04 -18.48 -37.57
C ARG A 688 -1.09 -19.40 -36.99
N ALA A 689 -1.90 -20.03 -37.84
CA ALA A 689 -2.95 -20.97 -37.43
C ALA A 689 -2.38 -22.03 -36.47
N GLY A 690 -2.65 -21.87 -35.18
CA GLY A 690 -2.30 -22.85 -34.16
C GLY A 690 -3.28 -24.03 -34.21
N PRO A 691 -3.10 -25.03 -33.33
CA PRO A 691 -3.97 -26.20 -33.33
C PRO A 691 -5.45 -25.81 -33.19
N ILE A 692 -6.31 -26.47 -33.95
CA ILE A 692 -7.76 -26.34 -33.83
C ILE A 692 -8.16 -26.99 -32.50
N VAL A 693 -8.85 -26.23 -31.68
CA VAL A 693 -9.48 -26.70 -30.44
C VAL A 693 -10.88 -27.23 -30.75
N GLU A 694 -11.64 -26.49 -31.57
CA GLU A 694 -12.98 -26.89 -31.98
C GLU A 694 -13.30 -26.45 -33.41
N SER A 695 -13.98 -27.31 -34.16
CA SER A 695 -14.51 -27.02 -35.50
C SER A 695 -16.00 -26.81 -35.40
N ILE A 696 -16.50 -25.63 -35.76
CA ILE A 696 -17.94 -25.31 -35.65
C ILE A 696 -18.70 -25.98 -36.81
N THR A 697 -19.02 -27.25 -36.62
CA THR A 697 -19.70 -28.14 -37.56
C THR A 697 -21.00 -28.68 -36.98
N ASP A 698 -21.87 -29.21 -37.84
CA ASP A 698 -23.18 -29.76 -37.45
C ASP A 698 -23.12 -30.95 -36.48
N ASP A 699 -21.98 -31.66 -36.42
CA ASP A 699 -21.76 -32.82 -35.55
C ASP A 699 -20.62 -32.64 -34.53
N GLY A 700 -19.97 -31.46 -34.48
CA GLY A 700 -18.88 -31.15 -33.54
C GLY A 700 -17.58 -31.91 -33.79
N THR A 701 -17.39 -32.45 -35.00
CA THR A 701 -16.15 -33.11 -35.42
C THR A 701 -15.39 -32.27 -36.45
N GLU A 702 -14.07 -32.45 -36.54
CA GLU A 702 -13.23 -31.79 -37.57
C GLU A 702 -13.63 -32.14 -39.01
N THR A 703 -14.35 -33.25 -39.21
CA THR A 703 -14.80 -33.73 -40.53
C THR A 703 -16.26 -33.44 -40.84
N GLY A 704 -16.99 -32.84 -39.89
CA GLY A 704 -18.41 -32.50 -40.02
C GLY A 704 -18.67 -31.43 -41.08
N SER A 705 -19.95 -31.17 -41.37
CA SER A 705 -20.31 -30.10 -42.30
C SER A 705 -20.20 -28.75 -41.58
N PRO A 706 -19.46 -27.76 -42.12
CA PRO A 706 -19.32 -26.45 -41.49
C PRO A 706 -20.67 -25.75 -41.32
N ILE A 707 -20.91 -25.19 -40.13
CA ILE A 707 -22.03 -24.27 -39.92
C ILE A 707 -21.61 -22.89 -40.44
N LEU A 708 -22.37 -22.37 -41.40
CA LEU A 708 -22.10 -21.10 -42.06
C LEU A 708 -23.03 -20.00 -41.52
N GLY A 709 -22.49 -18.79 -41.44
CA GLY A 709 -23.13 -17.62 -40.84
C GLY A 709 -22.88 -17.50 -39.34
N PRO A 710 -23.45 -16.45 -38.72
CA PRO A 710 -23.51 -16.32 -37.26
C PRO A 710 -24.15 -17.54 -36.61
N VAL A 711 -23.60 -18.01 -35.49
CA VAL A 711 -24.11 -19.16 -34.73
C VAL A 711 -24.66 -18.70 -33.39
N SER A 712 -25.70 -19.38 -32.88
CA SER A 712 -26.26 -19.12 -31.56
C SER A 712 -26.55 -20.45 -30.87
N GLY A 713 -26.11 -20.59 -29.62
CA GLY A 713 -26.26 -21.79 -28.80
C GLY A 713 -25.38 -22.97 -29.25
N TYR A 714 -24.29 -22.71 -29.99
CA TYR A 714 -23.40 -23.80 -30.40
C TYR A 714 -22.65 -24.35 -29.18
N THR A 715 -22.94 -25.59 -28.80
CA THR A 715 -22.44 -26.18 -27.56
C THR A 715 -21.46 -27.29 -27.85
N TYR A 716 -20.30 -27.30 -27.18
CA TYR A 716 -19.33 -28.39 -27.24
C TYR A 716 -18.76 -28.75 -25.86
N LEU A 717 -18.26 -29.98 -25.74
CA LEU A 717 -17.66 -30.49 -24.52
C LEU A 717 -16.17 -30.09 -24.47
N ILE A 718 -15.71 -29.54 -23.35
CA ILE A 718 -14.28 -29.33 -23.10
C ILE A 718 -13.65 -30.70 -22.81
N GLU A 719 -12.95 -31.24 -23.81
CA GLU A 719 -12.27 -32.53 -23.76
C GLU A 719 -10.92 -32.45 -24.49
N PRO A 720 -10.00 -33.42 -24.32
CA PRO A 720 -8.71 -33.37 -25.01
C PRO A 720 -8.87 -33.34 -26.53
N ARG A 721 -8.37 -32.27 -27.18
CA ARG A 721 -8.48 -32.03 -28.63
C ARG A 721 -7.19 -31.40 -29.19
N GLY A 722 -6.87 -31.66 -30.46
CA GLY A 722 -5.71 -31.05 -31.12
C GLY A 722 -4.35 -31.32 -30.47
N GLY A 723 -4.22 -32.34 -29.63
CA GLY A 723 -3.03 -32.62 -28.82
C GLY A 723 -2.94 -31.84 -27.50
N LEU A 724 -3.96 -31.06 -27.16
CA LEU A 724 -4.10 -30.32 -25.91
C LEU A 724 -4.93 -31.13 -24.89
N SER A 725 -4.54 -31.03 -23.63
CA SER A 725 -5.33 -31.50 -22.48
C SER A 725 -6.48 -30.54 -22.16
N VAL A 726 -7.43 -31.02 -21.35
CA VAL A 726 -8.53 -30.18 -20.83
C VAL A 726 -7.98 -28.95 -20.10
N GLN A 727 -6.98 -29.13 -19.24
CA GLN A 727 -6.39 -28.04 -18.48
C GLN A 727 -5.75 -27.00 -19.39
N GLU A 728 -5.01 -27.41 -20.42
CA GLU A 728 -4.40 -26.47 -21.37
C GLU A 728 -5.43 -25.64 -22.15
N ILE A 729 -6.63 -26.19 -22.42
CA ILE A 729 -7.72 -25.46 -23.07
C ILE A 729 -8.32 -24.42 -22.10
N ILE A 730 -8.52 -24.79 -20.83
CA ILE A 730 -9.05 -23.89 -19.79
C ILE A 730 -8.04 -22.78 -19.49
N ASP A 731 -6.77 -23.11 -19.29
CA ASP A 731 -5.69 -22.13 -19.05
C ASP A 731 -5.60 -21.13 -20.22
N SER A 732 -5.77 -21.61 -21.46
CA SER A 732 -5.80 -20.76 -22.65
C SER A 732 -7.04 -19.85 -22.74
N LEU A 733 -8.15 -20.16 -22.07
CA LEU A 733 -9.31 -19.26 -21.97
C LEU A 733 -9.13 -18.19 -20.89
N GLU A 734 -8.49 -18.55 -19.78
CA GLU A 734 -8.20 -17.62 -18.67
C GLU A 734 -7.09 -16.62 -18.99
N PHE A 735 -6.34 -16.86 -20.07
CA PHE A 735 -5.19 -16.07 -20.45
C PHE A 735 -5.56 -14.93 -21.42
N ASP A 736 -5.46 -13.68 -20.96
CA ASP A 736 -5.91 -12.48 -21.69
C ASP A 736 -4.77 -11.61 -22.27
N ASN A 737 -3.51 -11.83 -21.88
CA ASN A 737 -2.37 -11.00 -22.26
C ASN A 737 -1.57 -11.58 -23.43
N PRO A 738 -1.69 -11.04 -24.67
CA PRO A 738 -0.98 -11.58 -25.83
C PRO A 738 0.55 -11.41 -25.77
N ASN A 739 1.12 -10.68 -24.81
CA ASN A 739 2.55 -10.36 -24.80
C ASN A 739 3.38 -11.13 -23.76
N GLN A 740 2.78 -12.05 -22.97
CA GLN A 740 3.49 -12.70 -21.86
C GLN A 740 3.10 -14.17 -21.65
N GLY A 741 3.76 -15.13 -22.31
CA GLY A 741 3.54 -16.56 -22.05
C GLY A 741 3.94 -16.98 -20.63
N SER A 742 3.01 -16.92 -19.68
CA SER A 742 3.15 -17.47 -18.33
C SER A 742 1.85 -18.20 -17.96
N PRO A 743 1.87 -19.53 -17.74
CA PRO A 743 3.01 -20.44 -17.84
C PRO A 743 3.62 -20.57 -19.25
N THR A 744 4.86 -21.06 -19.34
CA THR A 744 5.56 -21.25 -20.62
C THR A 744 4.76 -22.19 -21.54
N GLY A 745 4.26 -21.67 -22.66
CA GLY A 745 3.48 -22.43 -23.66
C GLY A 745 1.96 -22.22 -23.60
N THR A 746 1.47 -21.38 -22.69
CA THR A 746 0.06 -20.96 -22.64
C THR A 746 -0.15 -19.69 -23.47
N THR A 747 -1.16 -19.72 -24.31
CA THR A 747 -1.53 -18.66 -25.28
C THR A 747 -3.04 -18.60 -25.40
N PRO A 748 -3.62 -17.45 -25.78
CA PRO A 748 -5.07 -17.28 -25.74
C PRO A 748 -5.81 -18.13 -26.80
N LEU A 749 -7.07 -18.47 -26.51
CA LEU A 749 -7.99 -19.00 -27.52
C LEU A 749 -8.59 -17.89 -28.38
N TYR A 750 -8.83 -18.18 -29.66
CA TYR A 750 -9.48 -17.26 -30.58
C TYR A 750 -10.44 -17.96 -31.53
N ASN A 751 -11.50 -17.27 -31.92
CA ASN A 751 -12.46 -17.70 -32.93
C ASN A 751 -12.07 -17.10 -34.30
N ASN A 752 -12.06 -17.89 -35.37
CA ASN A 752 -11.67 -17.47 -36.72
C ASN A 752 -12.72 -17.84 -37.78
N LYS A 753 -13.00 -16.92 -38.72
CA LYS A 753 -13.87 -17.12 -39.88
C LYS A 753 -13.06 -17.17 -41.17
N HIS A 754 -13.25 -18.24 -41.95
CA HIS A 754 -12.62 -18.43 -43.25
C HIS A 754 -13.60 -18.13 -44.37
N THR A 755 -13.15 -17.48 -45.45
CA THR A 755 -13.96 -17.21 -46.64
C THR A 755 -13.26 -17.66 -47.91
N VAL A 756 -13.98 -17.66 -49.04
CA VAL A 756 -13.42 -18.05 -50.35
C VAL A 756 -12.20 -17.18 -50.72
N ASN A 757 -12.29 -15.87 -50.50
CA ASN A 757 -11.22 -14.93 -50.84
C ASN A 757 -10.10 -14.90 -49.79
N ASN A 758 -10.40 -15.28 -48.56
CA ASN A 758 -9.47 -15.31 -47.42
C ASN A 758 -9.49 -16.70 -46.75
N GLY A 759 -9.06 -17.72 -47.49
CA GLY A 759 -9.13 -19.11 -47.03
C GLY A 759 -8.26 -19.43 -45.80
N ALA A 760 -7.25 -18.62 -45.52
CA ALA A 760 -6.40 -18.75 -44.33
C ALA A 760 -7.00 -18.10 -43.08
N GLY A 761 -8.09 -17.34 -43.21
CA GLY A 761 -8.72 -16.53 -42.16
C GLY A 761 -9.03 -15.14 -42.69
N GLU A 762 -10.25 -14.65 -42.49
CA GLU A 762 -10.67 -13.29 -42.84
C GLU A 762 -10.76 -12.39 -41.61
N ILE A 763 -11.48 -12.85 -40.59
CA ILE A 763 -11.65 -12.16 -39.32
C ILE A 763 -11.46 -13.14 -38.17
N TRP A 764 -10.94 -12.63 -37.06
CA TRP A 764 -10.62 -13.42 -35.89
C TRP A 764 -10.87 -12.61 -34.61
N ALA A 765 -11.09 -13.28 -33.49
CA ALA A 765 -11.41 -12.65 -32.21
C ALA A 765 -10.81 -13.45 -31.05
N ILE A 766 -9.94 -12.83 -30.24
CA ILE A 766 -9.36 -13.43 -29.03
C ILE A 766 -10.35 -13.34 -27.88
N TYR A 767 -10.70 -14.49 -27.29
CA TYR A 767 -11.56 -14.56 -26.12
C TYR A 767 -10.89 -13.91 -24.90
N GLN A 768 -11.60 -12.99 -24.25
CA GLN A 768 -11.17 -12.36 -23.00
C GLN A 768 -12.23 -12.58 -21.93
N ARG A 769 -11.82 -13.00 -20.74
CA ARG A 769 -12.74 -13.15 -19.60
C ARG A 769 -13.34 -11.81 -19.21
N ARG A 770 -14.66 -11.72 -19.17
CA ARG A 770 -15.41 -10.51 -18.81
C ARG A 770 -16.64 -10.86 -17.98
N PRO A 771 -17.00 -10.04 -16.97
CA PRO A 771 -18.28 -10.21 -16.28
C PRO A 771 -19.44 -9.84 -17.21
N ALA A 772 -20.46 -10.70 -17.29
CA ALA A 772 -21.66 -10.51 -18.11
C ALA A 772 -22.92 -11.02 -17.40
N SER A 773 -24.09 -10.46 -17.72
CA SER A 773 -25.36 -10.90 -17.17
C SER A 773 -26.57 -10.47 -17.99
N GLU A 774 -27.61 -11.32 -18.02
CA GLU A 774 -28.94 -10.94 -18.52
C GLU A 774 -29.77 -10.16 -17.49
N LEU A 775 -29.43 -10.30 -16.20
CA LEU A 775 -30.17 -9.68 -15.09
C LEU A 775 -29.56 -8.31 -14.76
N SER A 776 -30.44 -7.35 -14.43
CA SER A 776 -29.98 -6.06 -13.93
C SER A 776 -29.36 -6.21 -12.54
N PRO A 777 -28.50 -5.27 -12.10
CA PRO A 777 -27.90 -5.32 -10.77
C PRO A 777 -28.93 -5.32 -9.64
N GLU A 778 -30.08 -4.68 -9.82
CA GLU A 778 -31.16 -4.59 -8.84
C GLU A 778 -31.98 -5.88 -8.72
N ALA A 779 -31.89 -6.77 -9.71
CA ALA A 779 -32.61 -8.04 -9.68
C ALA A 779 -32.03 -8.98 -8.60
N ASP A 780 -32.92 -9.68 -7.90
CA ASP A 780 -32.61 -10.78 -6.97
C ASP A 780 -31.57 -10.47 -5.87
N GLY A 781 -31.41 -9.20 -5.48
CA GLY A 781 -30.53 -8.79 -4.39
C GLY A 781 -29.03 -8.88 -4.73
N ARG A 782 -28.69 -8.83 -6.01
CA ARG A 782 -27.31 -8.93 -6.50
C ARG A 782 -26.42 -7.77 -6.05
N ILE A 783 -26.97 -6.58 -5.83
CA ILE A 783 -26.24 -5.50 -5.14
C ILE A 783 -26.40 -5.63 -3.63
N PRO A 784 -25.34 -6.03 -2.89
CA PRO A 784 -25.38 -6.04 -1.43
C PRO A 784 -25.51 -4.60 -0.88
N PRO A 785 -26.11 -4.44 0.31
CA PRO A 785 -26.18 -3.14 0.97
C PRO A 785 -24.78 -2.54 1.15
N THR A 786 -24.69 -1.21 1.14
CA THR A 786 -23.45 -0.50 1.39
C THR A 786 -22.84 -0.99 2.71
N PRO A 787 -21.60 -1.50 2.71
CA PRO A 787 -20.94 -1.90 3.93
C PRO A 787 -20.89 -0.72 4.91
N PRO A 788 -21.16 -0.92 6.21
CA PRO A 788 -21.03 0.14 7.18
C PRO A 788 -19.57 0.62 7.21
N ILE A 789 -19.37 1.93 7.35
CA ILE A 789 -18.04 2.49 7.59
C ILE A 789 -17.59 1.98 8.96
N GLU A 790 -16.51 1.21 8.97
CA GLU A 790 -15.93 0.71 10.22
C GLU A 790 -15.52 1.90 11.10
N PRO A 791 -15.97 2.04 12.35
CA PRO A 791 -15.47 3.08 13.22
C PRO A 791 -13.99 2.82 13.53
N ILE A 792 -13.19 3.88 13.57
CA ILE A 792 -11.82 3.86 14.10
C ILE A 792 -11.78 4.86 15.23
N ASP A 793 -11.41 4.42 16.44
CA ASP A 793 -11.19 5.32 17.57
C ASP A 793 -9.72 5.79 17.56
N PRO A 794 -9.43 7.09 17.32
CA PRO A 794 -8.06 7.60 17.29
C PRO A 794 -7.26 7.39 18.58
N ALA A 795 -7.94 7.28 19.73
CA ALA A 795 -7.27 7.12 21.03
C ALA A 795 -6.84 5.67 21.29
N THR A 796 -7.55 4.70 20.73
CA THR A 796 -7.29 3.26 20.96
C THR A 796 -6.74 2.53 19.75
N GLU A 797 -6.92 3.06 18.54
CA GLU A 797 -6.49 2.45 17.27
C GLU A 797 -5.62 3.39 16.39
N PRO A 798 -4.59 4.07 16.94
CA PRO A 798 -3.80 5.06 16.19
C PRO A 798 -3.12 4.49 14.94
N ASP A 799 -2.62 3.25 15.00
CA ASP A 799 -1.97 2.61 13.84
C ASP A 799 -2.96 2.29 12.71
N LYS A 800 -4.20 1.96 13.06
CA LYS A 800 -5.26 1.68 12.09
C LYS A 800 -5.72 2.98 11.42
N LEU A 801 -5.85 4.04 12.22
CA LEU A 801 -6.15 5.38 11.71
C LEU A 801 -5.05 5.85 10.76
N ARG A 802 -3.78 5.74 11.16
CA ARG A 802 -2.63 6.11 10.32
C ARG A 802 -2.60 5.34 9.02
N ARG A 803 -2.79 4.02 9.02
CA ARG A 803 -2.90 3.22 7.78
C ARG A 803 -4.04 3.68 6.87
N ASP A 804 -5.18 4.05 7.44
CA ASP A 804 -6.31 4.54 6.66
C ASP A 804 -6.07 5.94 6.07
N VAL A 805 -5.43 6.84 6.83
CA VAL A 805 -4.99 8.16 6.37
C VAL A 805 -3.98 8.02 5.25
N SER A 806 -2.96 7.18 5.43
CA SER A 806 -1.97 6.90 4.38
C SER A 806 -2.63 6.31 3.13
N ARG A 807 -3.60 5.39 3.28
CA ARG A 807 -4.37 4.84 2.15
C ARG A 807 -5.16 5.93 1.43
N PHE A 808 -5.86 6.79 2.16
CA PHE A 808 -6.64 7.89 1.60
C PHE A 808 -5.74 8.85 0.81
N LEU A 809 -4.65 9.33 1.40
CA LEU A 809 -3.72 10.23 0.73
C LEU A 809 -3.01 9.55 -0.45
N THR A 810 -2.64 8.27 -0.33
CA THR A 810 -2.12 7.46 -1.46
C THR A 810 -3.16 7.24 -2.55
N GLN A 811 -4.45 7.51 -2.31
CA GLN A 811 -5.53 7.53 -3.31
C GLN A 811 -5.86 8.93 -3.82
N ALA A 812 -5.43 9.98 -3.11
CA ALA A 812 -5.70 11.38 -3.45
C ALA A 812 -4.51 12.16 -4.03
N THR A 813 -3.24 11.76 -3.78
CA THR A 813 -2.02 12.48 -4.20
C THR A 813 -1.03 11.60 -4.98
N PHE A 814 0.06 12.09 -5.55
CA PHE A 814 1.06 11.20 -6.18
C PHE A 814 1.91 10.38 -5.19
N GLY A 815 1.55 10.42 -3.90
CA GLY A 815 2.22 9.74 -2.80
C GLY A 815 2.43 10.76 -1.68
N PRO A 816 1.79 10.59 -0.50
CA PRO A 816 1.99 11.52 0.60
C PRO A 816 3.39 11.41 1.18
N ASN A 817 3.93 12.53 1.64
CA ASN A 817 5.08 12.53 2.53
C ASN A 817 4.63 12.29 3.99
N GLU A 818 5.59 12.21 4.91
CA GLU A 818 5.28 11.98 6.32
C GLU A 818 4.58 13.19 6.97
N ALA A 819 4.87 14.41 6.51
CA ALA A 819 4.25 15.62 7.00
C ALA A 819 2.75 15.67 6.66
N ASP A 820 2.35 15.31 5.45
CA ASP A 820 0.95 15.24 5.00
C ASP A 820 0.13 14.28 5.87
N ILE A 821 0.72 13.12 6.20
CA ILE A 821 0.07 12.10 7.03
C ILE A 821 -0.12 12.63 8.45
N GLU A 822 0.92 13.23 9.03
CA GLU A 822 0.85 13.80 10.38
C GLU A 822 -0.11 14.98 10.47
N GLU A 823 -0.17 15.83 9.44
CA GLU A 823 -1.12 16.94 9.38
C GLU A 823 -2.56 16.41 9.34
N LEU A 824 -2.88 15.48 8.45
CA LEU A 824 -4.25 14.97 8.36
C LEU A 824 -4.64 14.18 9.61
N LEU A 825 -3.71 13.44 10.23
CA LEU A 825 -3.92 12.83 11.55
C LEU A 825 -4.23 13.89 12.62
N TYR A 826 -3.48 15.00 12.63
CA TYR A 826 -3.71 16.11 13.53
C TYR A 826 -5.10 16.73 13.31
N GLN A 827 -5.50 16.98 12.07
CA GLN A 827 -6.83 17.50 11.72
C GLN A 827 -7.93 16.58 12.24
N ILE A 828 -7.80 15.27 12.04
CA ILE A 828 -8.78 14.27 12.52
C ILE A 828 -8.93 14.36 14.03
N VAL A 829 -7.83 14.31 14.78
CA VAL A 829 -7.86 14.25 16.25
C VAL A 829 -8.25 15.58 16.89
N ASN A 830 -7.68 16.69 16.42
CA ASN A 830 -7.73 17.97 17.12
C ASN A 830 -8.77 18.95 16.56
N VAL A 831 -9.16 18.81 15.30
CA VAL A 831 -10.11 19.72 14.63
C VAL A 831 -11.47 19.05 14.43
N HIS A 832 -11.48 17.80 13.99
CA HIS A 832 -12.70 17.05 13.67
C HIS A 832 -13.14 16.08 14.78
N GLY A 833 -12.54 16.14 15.97
CA GLY A 833 -12.99 15.37 17.15
C GLY A 833 -12.93 13.85 16.96
N GLY A 834 -12.03 13.37 16.11
CA GLY A 834 -11.86 11.98 15.72
C GLY A 834 -12.70 11.53 14.51
N ASP A 835 -13.53 12.39 13.92
CA ASP A 835 -14.30 12.08 12.72
C ASP A 835 -13.42 12.19 11.46
N ARG A 836 -12.87 11.05 11.04
CA ARG A 836 -12.05 10.96 9.84
C ARG A 836 -12.79 11.24 8.53
N MET A 837 -14.09 10.94 8.44
CA MET A 837 -14.83 11.19 7.19
C MET A 837 -15.07 12.68 7.00
N ALA A 838 -15.39 13.40 8.08
CA ALA A 838 -15.47 14.84 8.06
C ALA A 838 -14.13 15.51 7.73
N ALA A 839 -13.01 14.95 8.23
CA ALA A 839 -11.68 15.45 7.91
C ALA A 839 -11.29 15.20 6.43
N TYR A 840 -11.60 14.02 5.88
CA TYR A 840 -11.35 13.73 4.46
C TYR A 840 -12.18 14.64 3.54
N ASP A 841 -13.45 14.87 3.88
CA ASP A 841 -14.32 15.81 3.14
C ASP A 841 -13.79 17.25 3.18
N ALA A 842 -13.34 17.69 4.37
CA ALA A 842 -12.70 19.00 4.53
C ALA A 842 -11.38 19.12 3.74
N TRP A 843 -10.55 18.07 3.76
CA TRP A 843 -9.30 18.03 3.00
C TRP A 843 -9.56 18.06 1.48
N ILE A 844 -10.52 17.27 0.98
CA ILE A 844 -10.93 17.29 -0.44
C ILE A 844 -11.42 18.69 -0.83
N THR A 845 -12.28 19.29 -0.01
CA THR A 845 -12.79 20.64 -0.24
C THR A 845 -11.66 21.67 -0.29
N ALA A 846 -10.69 21.58 0.61
CA ALA A 846 -9.53 22.46 0.64
C ALA A 846 -8.66 22.31 -0.62
N GLN A 847 -8.44 21.07 -1.08
CA GLN A 847 -7.66 20.80 -2.29
C GLN A 847 -8.31 21.38 -3.55
N TRP A 848 -9.63 21.29 -3.69
CA TRP A 848 -10.33 21.90 -4.84
C TRP A 848 -10.35 23.42 -4.79
N ALA A 849 -10.25 24.03 -3.61
CA ALA A 849 -10.19 25.47 -3.43
C ALA A 849 -8.82 26.09 -3.78
N LEU A 850 -7.77 25.27 -3.93
CA LEU A 850 -6.45 25.75 -4.32
C LEU A 850 -6.45 26.20 -5.80
N PRO A 851 -5.74 27.29 -6.13
CA PRO A 851 -5.46 27.63 -7.53
C PRO A 851 -4.75 26.48 -8.24
N GLN A 852 -5.09 26.27 -9.51
CA GLN A 852 -4.43 25.23 -10.31
C GLN A 852 -2.98 25.62 -10.61
N THR A 853 -2.06 24.68 -10.40
CA THR A 853 -0.68 24.81 -10.87
C THR A 853 -0.57 24.36 -12.34
N LEU A 854 0.04 25.18 -13.21
CA LEU A 854 -0.02 25.00 -14.68
C LEU A 854 1.28 24.42 -15.25
N VAL A 855 1.19 23.24 -15.88
CA VAL A 855 2.28 22.56 -16.59
C VAL A 855 2.80 23.42 -17.74
N ARG A 856 1.91 24.07 -18.48
CA ARG A 856 2.29 24.96 -19.58
C ARG A 856 3.23 26.07 -19.11
N ASP A 857 2.92 26.68 -17.98
CA ASP A 857 3.62 27.88 -17.52
C ASP A 857 5.00 27.52 -16.96
N LEU A 858 5.09 26.43 -16.17
CA LEU A 858 6.40 25.89 -15.76
C LEU A 858 7.23 25.42 -16.96
N THR A 859 6.60 24.81 -17.97
CA THR A 859 7.30 24.43 -19.22
C THR A 859 7.93 25.65 -19.88
N HIS A 860 7.19 26.76 -19.93
CA HIS A 860 7.65 28.00 -20.54
C HIS A 860 8.79 28.63 -19.74
N ALA A 861 8.67 28.71 -18.40
CA ALA A 861 9.71 29.22 -17.51
C ALA A 861 11.03 28.43 -17.67
N LEU A 862 10.96 27.10 -17.70
CA LEU A 862 12.12 26.24 -17.90
C LEU A 862 12.80 26.45 -19.26
N ASP A 863 12.02 26.67 -20.32
CA ASP A 863 12.55 27.00 -21.64
C ASP A 863 13.27 28.36 -21.66
N MET A 864 12.70 29.37 -21.00
CA MET A 864 13.32 30.69 -20.86
C MET A 864 14.64 30.61 -20.09
N GLN A 865 14.67 29.86 -18.98
CA GLN A 865 15.87 29.59 -18.21
C GLN A 865 16.94 28.90 -19.08
N GLU A 866 16.56 27.91 -19.89
CA GLU A 866 17.48 27.22 -20.80
C GLU A 866 18.08 28.17 -21.85
N LEU A 867 17.27 29.05 -22.46
CA LEU A 867 17.73 30.05 -23.43
C LEU A 867 18.73 31.03 -22.80
N THR A 868 18.46 31.48 -21.57
CA THR A 868 19.35 32.34 -20.79
C THR A 868 20.69 31.66 -20.52
N HIS A 869 20.69 30.41 -20.05
CA HIS A 869 21.92 29.68 -19.79
C HIS A 869 22.76 29.42 -21.05
N ARG A 870 22.11 29.19 -22.19
CA ARG A 870 22.78 29.06 -23.50
C ARG A 870 23.38 30.37 -24.00
N GLY A 871 23.03 31.51 -23.39
CA GLY A 871 23.57 32.82 -23.71
C GLY A 871 22.85 33.53 -24.84
N TYR A 872 21.57 33.22 -25.10
CA TYR A 872 20.79 33.89 -26.14
C TYR A 872 20.71 35.41 -25.91
N PHE A 873 20.58 35.81 -24.64
CA PHE A 873 20.50 37.21 -24.20
C PHE A 873 21.84 37.79 -23.75
N ASP A 874 22.95 37.04 -23.86
CA ASP A 874 24.29 37.49 -23.49
C ASP A 874 25.06 37.97 -24.73
N PRO A 875 25.28 39.30 -24.90
CA PRO A 875 26.00 39.87 -26.04
C PRO A 875 27.43 39.33 -26.21
N ALA A 876 28.05 38.81 -25.15
CA ALA A 876 29.40 38.25 -25.20
C ALA A 876 29.42 36.81 -25.72
N ARG A 877 28.33 36.05 -25.56
CA ARG A 877 28.21 34.66 -25.99
C ARG A 877 27.50 34.52 -27.34
N ASN A 878 26.53 35.38 -27.62
CA ASN A 878 25.68 35.30 -28.80
C ASN A 878 26.31 35.79 -30.12
N GLY A 879 27.63 35.57 -30.32
CA GLY A 879 28.54 36.17 -31.33
C GLY A 879 28.13 36.25 -32.83
N ALA A 880 26.88 35.95 -33.18
CA ALA A 880 26.19 36.27 -34.43
C ALA A 880 25.26 37.53 -34.34
N ALA A 881 25.00 38.07 -33.14
CA ALA A 881 23.94 39.05 -32.93
C ALA A 881 24.24 40.47 -33.44
N SER A 882 25.51 40.84 -33.60
CA SER A 882 25.89 42.18 -34.11
C SER A 882 25.55 42.43 -35.59
N SER A 883 25.10 41.39 -36.32
CA SER A 883 24.70 41.46 -37.74
C SER A 883 23.22 41.22 -38.00
N LEU A 884 22.41 41.08 -36.95
CA LEU A 884 20.97 40.82 -37.09
C LEU A 884 20.23 42.09 -37.52
N PRO A 885 19.26 42.01 -38.45
CA PRO A 885 18.44 43.16 -38.87
C PRO A 885 17.67 43.81 -37.72
N GLU A 886 17.32 43.02 -36.70
CA GLU A 886 16.51 43.40 -35.55
C GLU A 886 17.35 43.69 -34.29
N GLY A 887 18.68 43.60 -34.37
CA GLY A 887 19.60 43.87 -33.27
C GLY A 887 19.84 42.68 -32.33
N VAL A 888 20.65 42.93 -31.29
CA VAL A 888 20.98 41.94 -30.26
C VAL A 888 19.75 41.74 -29.36
N PRO A 889 19.30 40.50 -29.11
CA PRO A 889 18.23 40.26 -28.14
C PRO A 889 18.62 40.77 -26.76
N VAL A 890 17.65 41.36 -26.07
CA VAL A 890 17.80 41.85 -24.70
C VAL A 890 16.96 40.94 -23.81
N ALA A 891 17.51 40.52 -22.67
CA ALA A 891 16.71 39.81 -21.67
C ALA A 891 15.54 40.71 -21.26
N PRO A 892 14.30 40.21 -21.25
CA PRO A 892 13.17 41.01 -20.83
C PRO A 892 13.28 41.34 -19.33
N GLY A 893 12.55 42.37 -18.89
CA GLY A 893 12.43 42.68 -17.45
C GLY A 893 11.70 41.56 -16.73
N ASP A 894 10.60 41.09 -17.34
CA ASP A 894 9.82 39.95 -16.88
C ASP A 894 9.83 38.84 -17.94
N TRP A 895 9.94 37.57 -17.54
CA TRP A 895 9.75 36.48 -18.49
C TRP A 895 8.28 36.44 -18.92
N PRO A 896 7.98 36.20 -20.21
CA PRO A 896 6.60 36.10 -20.63
C PRO A 896 5.96 34.94 -19.89
N SER A 897 4.80 35.18 -19.32
CA SER A 897 4.04 34.19 -18.60
C SER A 897 2.62 34.16 -19.16
N TRP A 898 1.86 33.19 -18.69
CA TRP A 898 0.41 33.29 -18.79
C TRP A 898 -0.03 33.70 -17.40
N PRO A 899 -0.69 34.87 -17.26
CA PRO A 899 -1.05 35.34 -15.94
C PRO A 899 -1.90 34.27 -15.28
N SER A 900 -1.63 33.99 -14.00
CA SER A 900 -2.50 33.15 -13.19
C SER A 900 -3.90 33.75 -13.23
N GLN A 901 -4.81 33.00 -13.84
CA GLN A 901 -6.22 33.34 -13.96
C GLN A 901 -7.02 32.20 -13.37
N ASP A 902 -8.21 32.53 -12.89
CA ASP A 902 -9.18 31.52 -12.49
C ASP A 902 -9.53 30.66 -13.71
N ILE A 903 -8.85 29.54 -13.84
CA ILE A 903 -8.98 28.64 -14.98
C ILE A 903 -10.37 27.99 -15.01
N SER A 904 -11.11 28.00 -13.91
CA SER A 904 -12.50 27.51 -13.87
C SER A 904 -13.45 28.37 -14.72
N ASP A 905 -13.08 29.61 -15.03
CA ASP A 905 -13.83 30.50 -15.93
C ASP A 905 -13.55 30.23 -17.42
N PHE A 906 -12.58 29.38 -17.76
CA PHE A 906 -12.23 29.09 -19.15
C PHE A 906 -13.35 28.29 -19.85
N ASP A 907 -13.73 28.75 -21.04
CA ASP A 907 -14.71 28.11 -21.89
C ASP A 907 -14.15 28.05 -23.32
N SER A 908 -13.95 26.84 -23.84
CA SER A 908 -13.43 26.61 -25.20
C SER A 908 -14.28 27.29 -26.28
N LEU A 909 -15.52 27.66 -26.01
CA LEU A 909 -16.42 28.33 -26.95
C LEU A 909 -16.57 29.84 -26.74
N GLN A 910 -16.07 30.41 -25.64
CA GLN A 910 -16.13 31.86 -25.40
C GLN A 910 -14.75 32.49 -25.55
N ILE A 911 -14.48 33.13 -26.70
CA ILE A 911 -13.19 33.77 -27.00
C ILE A 911 -12.73 34.72 -25.87
N GLY A 912 -13.65 35.42 -25.20
CA GLY A 912 -13.31 36.34 -24.10
C GLY A 912 -12.82 35.66 -22.82
N THR A 913 -12.96 34.35 -22.69
CA THR A 913 -12.47 33.54 -21.55
C THR A 913 -11.11 32.91 -21.85
N TRP A 914 -10.62 33.04 -23.08
CA TRP A 914 -9.34 32.46 -23.46
C TRP A 914 -8.21 33.30 -22.88
N GLN A 915 -7.35 32.66 -22.09
CA GLN A 915 -6.17 33.30 -21.56
C GLN A 915 -5.31 33.87 -22.71
N SER A 916 -4.67 35.00 -22.47
CA SER A 916 -3.67 35.59 -23.36
C SER A 916 -2.39 35.78 -22.55
N PRO A 917 -1.19 35.63 -23.15
CA PRO A 917 0.05 35.88 -22.44
C PRO A 917 0.15 37.34 -21.99
N ASP A 918 0.85 37.59 -20.88
CA ASP A 918 0.99 38.91 -20.26
C ASP A 918 2.10 39.78 -20.88
N ALA A 919 3.02 39.18 -21.63
CA ALA A 919 4.15 39.87 -22.24
C ALA A 919 4.57 39.29 -23.60
N ASP A 920 5.35 40.10 -24.32
CA ASP A 920 5.92 39.79 -25.62
C ASP A 920 6.92 38.64 -25.51
N TYR A 921 6.82 37.66 -26.40
CA TYR A 921 7.84 36.61 -26.48
C TYR A 921 9.20 37.25 -26.86
N PRO A 922 10.29 36.96 -26.13
CA PRO A 922 11.48 37.81 -26.10
C PRO A 922 12.40 37.63 -27.33
N LEU A 923 12.07 36.71 -28.23
CA LEU A 923 12.85 36.40 -29.42
C LEU A 923 11.95 36.30 -30.65
N THR A 924 12.27 37.07 -31.69
CA THR A 924 11.59 36.92 -32.99
C THR A 924 12.01 35.63 -33.69
N ASN A 925 11.23 35.21 -34.69
CA ASN A 925 11.63 34.12 -35.58
C ASN A 925 13.03 34.30 -36.18
N THR A 926 13.36 35.51 -36.60
CA THR A 926 14.66 35.84 -37.21
C THR A 926 15.80 35.60 -36.22
N GLN A 927 15.61 36.01 -34.96
CA GLN A 927 16.60 35.88 -33.89
C GLN A 927 16.80 34.41 -33.48
N ILE A 928 15.71 33.65 -33.30
CA ILE A 928 15.78 32.21 -32.97
C ILE A 928 16.62 31.47 -34.00
N GLY A 929 16.32 31.67 -35.29
CA GLY A 929 17.02 30.97 -36.37
C GLY A 929 18.50 31.31 -36.47
N ALA A 930 18.86 32.57 -36.18
CA ALA A 930 20.25 32.99 -36.23
C ALA A 930 21.08 32.50 -35.02
N LEU A 931 20.44 32.26 -33.87
CA LEU A 931 21.12 31.89 -32.62
C LEU A 931 21.21 30.38 -32.38
N GLN A 932 20.26 29.59 -32.88
CA GLN A 932 20.28 28.12 -32.76
C GLN A 932 21.52 27.46 -33.37
N GLY A 933 22.08 28.04 -34.43
CA GLY A 933 23.33 27.58 -35.03
C GLY A 933 24.54 27.73 -34.10
N PRO A 934 24.91 28.97 -33.71
CA PRO A 934 26.09 29.24 -32.89
C PRO A 934 25.97 28.83 -31.41
N LEU A 935 24.77 28.86 -30.82
CA LEU A 935 24.56 28.56 -29.38
C LEU A 935 23.97 27.16 -29.12
N GLY A 936 23.75 26.40 -30.19
CA GLY A 936 23.15 25.07 -30.15
C GLY A 936 21.62 25.11 -30.18
N MET A 937 21.03 23.99 -30.59
CA MET A 937 19.58 23.85 -30.68
C MET A 937 18.96 23.77 -29.28
N HIS A 938 17.88 24.54 -29.08
CA HIS A 938 16.96 24.38 -27.97
C HIS A 938 16.10 23.14 -28.21
N PHE A 939 16.16 22.17 -27.29
CA PHE A 939 15.35 20.95 -27.38
C PHE A 939 14.07 21.14 -26.55
N GLN A 940 12.89 20.95 -27.14
CA GLN A 940 11.56 21.12 -26.50
C GLN A 940 11.21 20.00 -25.50
N ASN A 941 12.16 19.63 -24.65
CA ASN A 941 12.06 18.47 -23.77
C ASN A 941 11.63 18.84 -22.35
N ASN A 942 11.46 20.13 -22.04
CA ASN A 942 11.18 20.58 -20.68
C ASN A 942 9.75 20.27 -20.23
N ARG A 943 8.79 20.09 -21.16
CA ARG A 943 7.39 19.74 -20.80
C ARG A 943 7.27 18.49 -19.94
N ARG A 944 8.06 17.44 -20.25
CA ARG A 944 8.04 16.21 -19.43
C ARG A 944 8.64 16.46 -18.05
N ARG A 945 9.67 17.29 -17.96
CA ARG A 945 10.29 17.68 -16.68
C ARG A 945 9.29 18.47 -15.84
N ALA A 946 8.69 19.51 -16.42
CA ALA A 946 7.66 20.33 -15.79
C ALA A 946 6.52 19.47 -15.22
N GLN A 947 5.95 18.57 -16.03
CA GLN A 947 4.85 17.72 -15.57
C GLN A 947 5.25 16.83 -14.38
N TRP A 948 6.41 16.17 -14.42
CA TRP A 948 6.84 15.32 -13.30
C TRP A 948 7.18 16.12 -12.05
N THR A 949 7.76 17.32 -12.20
CA THR A 949 8.01 18.22 -11.08
C THR A 949 6.69 18.61 -10.42
N LEU A 950 5.70 19.08 -11.19
CA LEU A 950 4.40 19.46 -10.63
C LEU A 950 3.66 18.29 -9.98
N MET A 951 3.67 17.11 -10.60
CA MET A 951 3.08 15.92 -9.97
C MET A 951 3.71 15.60 -8.62
N ALA A 952 5.00 15.87 -8.45
CA ALA A 952 5.71 15.59 -7.20
C ALA A 952 5.55 16.70 -6.13
N THR A 953 5.41 17.97 -6.52
CA THR A 953 5.56 19.10 -5.58
C THR A 953 4.41 20.11 -5.59
N ALA A 954 3.48 20.05 -6.53
CA ALA A 954 2.38 21.03 -6.58
C ALA A 954 1.42 20.86 -5.40
N ARG A 955 0.90 21.97 -4.85
CA ARG A 955 -0.03 21.94 -3.70
C ARG A 955 -1.42 21.37 -4.04
N ASP A 956 -1.88 21.53 -5.27
CA ASP A 956 -3.16 21.05 -5.80
C ASP A 956 -3.13 19.57 -6.23
N GLN A 957 -2.51 18.71 -5.40
CA GLN A 957 -2.25 17.30 -5.68
C GLN A 957 -3.48 16.53 -6.18
N LEU A 958 -4.65 16.74 -5.57
CA LEU A 958 -5.87 16.05 -5.96
C LEU A 958 -6.28 16.40 -7.40
N ARG A 959 -6.22 17.68 -7.76
CA ARG A 959 -6.52 18.19 -9.10
C ARG A 959 -5.55 17.61 -10.13
N GLN A 960 -4.25 17.64 -9.84
CA GLN A 960 -3.22 17.08 -10.71
C GLN A 960 -3.38 15.57 -10.90
N ARG A 961 -3.76 14.84 -9.83
CA ARG A 961 -3.97 13.40 -9.88
C ARG A 961 -5.18 13.01 -10.72
N VAL A 962 -6.29 13.71 -10.57
CA VAL A 962 -7.50 13.47 -11.38
C VAL A 962 -7.24 13.86 -12.85
N GLY A 963 -6.59 15.00 -13.11
CA GLY A 963 -6.17 15.39 -14.46
C GLY A 963 -5.26 14.35 -15.12
N PHE A 964 -4.34 13.75 -14.37
CA PHE A 964 -3.51 12.65 -14.86
C PHE A 964 -4.32 11.39 -15.17
N ALA A 965 -5.24 10.99 -14.28
CA ALA A 965 -6.14 9.87 -14.52
C ALA A 965 -6.97 10.07 -15.80
N LEU A 966 -7.45 11.29 -16.03
CA LEU A 966 -8.14 11.68 -17.26
C LEU A 966 -7.20 11.57 -18.48
N SER A 967 -5.93 11.92 -18.37
CA SER A 967 -4.95 11.81 -19.47
C SER A 967 -4.66 10.36 -19.90
N GLU A 968 -4.88 9.39 -19.00
CA GLU A 968 -4.77 7.96 -19.30
C GLU A 968 -6.06 7.36 -19.91
N ILE A 969 -7.16 8.13 -19.88
CA ILE A 969 -8.44 7.78 -20.50
C ILE A 969 -8.56 8.47 -21.85
N LEU A 970 -8.28 9.77 -21.88
CA LEU A 970 -8.36 10.68 -23.01
C LEU A 970 -6.93 10.86 -23.53
N VAL A 971 -6.41 9.83 -24.20
CA VAL A 971 -4.98 9.74 -24.52
C VAL A 971 -4.63 10.55 -25.77
N ILE A 972 -3.51 11.27 -25.72
CA ILE A 972 -2.73 11.73 -26.88
C ILE A 972 -1.32 11.13 -26.83
N SER A 973 -0.61 11.11 -27.96
CA SER A 973 0.77 10.60 -28.00
C SER A 973 1.78 11.62 -28.54
N VAL A 974 2.85 11.80 -27.78
CA VAL A 974 4.04 12.55 -28.19
C VAL A 974 4.93 11.79 -29.18
N GLU A 975 4.63 10.53 -29.48
CA GLU A 975 5.24 9.84 -30.65
C GLU A 975 4.79 10.47 -31.97
N ASN A 976 3.68 11.22 -31.96
CA ASN A 976 3.30 12.05 -33.08
C ASN A 976 4.26 13.25 -33.18
N ALA A 977 5.05 13.30 -34.24
CA ALA A 977 6.09 14.33 -34.44
C ALA A 977 5.55 15.77 -34.41
N THR A 978 4.29 15.99 -34.77
CA THR A 978 3.67 17.32 -34.65
C THR A 978 3.43 17.65 -33.19
N ILE A 979 2.77 16.77 -32.44
CA ILE A 979 2.47 16.97 -31.01
C ILE A 979 3.76 17.14 -30.20
N ALA A 980 4.80 16.37 -30.50
CA ALA A 980 6.11 16.48 -29.85
C ALA A 980 6.73 17.89 -29.98
N VAL A 981 6.47 18.56 -31.11
CA VAL A 981 7.00 19.88 -31.43
C VAL A 981 6.22 21.01 -30.75
N TYR A 982 4.91 20.83 -30.52
CA TYR A 982 4.06 21.81 -29.84
C TYR A 982 3.95 21.48 -28.35
N HIS A 983 5.09 21.48 -27.66
CA HIS A 983 5.18 21.08 -26.26
C HIS A 983 4.48 22.04 -25.29
N ILE A 984 4.36 23.34 -25.62
CA ILE A 984 3.52 24.31 -24.88
C ILE A 984 2.05 23.94 -24.99
N GLY A 985 1.57 23.64 -26.20
CA GLY A 985 0.21 23.12 -26.41
C GLY A 985 0.00 21.79 -25.69
N ALA A 986 1.02 20.93 -25.64
CA ALA A 986 0.97 19.67 -24.89
C ALA A 986 0.98 19.87 -23.37
N GLY A 987 1.58 20.96 -22.87
CA GLY A 987 1.40 21.44 -21.51
C GLY A 987 -0.06 21.84 -21.26
N ARG A 988 -0.63 22.68 -22.14
CA ARG A 988 -2.03 23.11 -22.05
C ARG A 988 -3.01 21.94 -22.08
N TRP A 989 -2.72 20.87 -22.83
CA TRP A 989 -3.53 19.66 -22.83
C TRP A 989 -3.66 19.04 -21.43
N ILE A 990 -2.55 18.94 -20.69
CA ILE A 990 -2.57 18.42 -19.32
C ILE A 990 -3.33 19.38 -18.41
N ASP A 991 -3.09 20.69 -18.57
CA ASP A 991 -3.77 21.70 -17.77
C ASP A 991 -5.29 21.70 -17.99
N MET A 992 -5.77 21.51 -19.22
CA MET A 992 -7.19 21.42 -19.57
C MET A 992 -7.87 20.19 -18.92
N LEU A 993 -7.15 19.08 -18.78
CA LEU A 993 -7.68 17.91 -18.07
C LEU A 993 -7.73 18.12 -16.56
N ALA A 994 -6.73 18.81 -15.98
CA ALA A 994 -6.71 19.16 -14.57
C ALA A 994 -7.72 20.27 -14.21
N GLU A 995 -8.00 21.18 -15.15
CA GLU A 995 -9.03 22.21 -15.04
C GLU A 995 -10.42 21.58 -14.92
N ASN A 996 -10.71 20.58 -15.75
CA ASN A 996 -11.99 19.86 -15.72
C ASN A 996 -12.04 18.72 -14.67
N ALA A 997 -11.10 18.66 -13.73
CA ALA A 997 -10.98 17.56 -12.78
C ALA A 997 -12.16 17.49 -11.79
N ASP A 998 -12.81 18.61 -11.51
CA ASP A 998 -13.97 18.75 -10.63
C ASP A 998 -15.27 19.16 -11.36
N ASP A 999 -15.28 19.17 -12.70
CA ASP A 999 -16.46 19.52 -13.51
C ASP A 999 -17.17 18.27 -14.10
N HIS A 1000 -18.29 18.51 -14.78
CA HIS A 1000 -19.07 17.49 -15.48
C HIS A 1000 -18.24 16.91 -16.62
N TYR A 1001 -18.22 15.58 -16.74
CA TYR A 1001 -17.52 14.90 -17.83
C TYR A 1001 -17.98 15.33 -19.24
N ARG A 1002 -19.21 15.84 -19.34
CA ARG A 1002 -19.73 16.50 -20.54
C ARG A 1002 -18.87 17.68 -21.00
N GLU A 1003 -18.33 18.47 -20.09
CA GLU A 1003 -17.42 19.58 -20.43
C GLU A 1003 -16.05 19.03 -20.83
N VAL A 1004 -15.52 18.05 -20.09
CA VAL A 1004 -14.26 17.37 -20.42
C VAL A 1004 -14.25 16.90 -21.88
N ILE A 1005 -15.29 16.21 -22.34
CA ILE A 1005 -15.32 15.70 -23.72
C ILE A 1005 -15.47 16.82 -24.77
N GLU A 1006 -16.09 17.95 -24.41
CA GLU A 1006 -16.20 19.12 -25.28
C GLU A 1006 -14.81 19.73 -25.46
N ASP A 1007 -14.12 20.05 -24.38
CA ASP A 1007 -12.77 20.63 -24.43
C ASP A 1007 -11.76 19.70 -25.10
N VAL A 1008 -11.85 18.39 -24.84
CA VAL A 1008 -11.06 17.36 -25.55
C VAL A 1008 -11.31 17.41 -27.05
N THR A 1009 -12.57 17.53 -27.49
CA THR A 1009 -12.91 17.57 -28.91
C THR A 1009 -12.43 18.85 -29.58
N TYR A 1010 -12.54 19.99 -28.88
CA TYR A 1010 -12.05 21.27 -29.35
C TYR A 1010 -10.53 21.44 -29.18
N SER A 1011 -9.80 20.49 -28.60
CA SER A 1011 -8.34 20.57 -28.53
C SER A 1011 -7.69 20.35 -29.90
N PRO A 1012 -6.79 21.24 -30.36
CA PRO A 1012 -6.02 21.02 -31.59
C PRO A 1012 -5.08 19.82 -31.52
N LEU A 1013 -4.65 19.40 -30.31
CA LEU A 1013 -3.81 18.22 -30.14
C LEU A 1013 -4.62 16.94 -30.31
N MET A 1014 -5.83 16.86 -29.75
CA MET A 1014 -6.73 15.74 -30.00
C MET A 1014 -7.16 15.70 -31.46
N GLY A 1015 -7.50 16.86 -32.03
CA GLY A 1015 -7.74 17.08 -33.46
C GLY A 1015 -6.65 16.48 -34.34
N LYS A 1016 -5.39 16.73 -33.98
CA LYS A 1016 -4.24 16.19 -34.69
C LYS A 1016 -4.02 14.69 -34.43
N TYR A 1017 -4.25 14.23 -33.20
CA TYR A 1017 -3.99 12.86 -32.79
C TYR A 1017 -4.98 11.86 -33.43
N LEU A 1018 -6.26 12.21 -33.45
CA LEU A 1018 -7.35 11.37 -33.99
C LEU A 1018 -7.96 11.92 -35.29
N SER A 1019 -7.20 12.75 -36.00
CA SER A 1019 -7.43 13.19 -37.38
C SER A 1019 -8.76 13.89 -37.70
N HIS A 1020 -9.47 14.44 -36.70
CA HIS A 1020 -10.64 15.29 -36.97
C HIS A 1020 -10.30 16.76 -37.21
N LEU A 1021 -9.05 17.19 -36.94
CA LEU A 1021 -8.55 18.49 -37.35
C LEU A 1021 -8.54 18.59 -38.89
N GLN A 1022 -9.22 19.61 -39.42
CA GLN A 1022 -9.40 19.86 -40.85
C GLN A 1022 -10.18 18.76 -41.60
N ASN A 1023 -10.93 17.94 -40.87
CA ASN A 1023 -11.85 16.98 -41.48
C ASN A 1023 -12.93 17.72 -42.25
N THR A 1024 -13.18 17.35 -43.51
CA THR A 1024 -14.03 18.13 -44.42
C THR A 1024 -15.17 17.26 -44.93
N SER A 1025 -16.37 17.83 -45.09
CA SER A 1025 -17.52 17.10 -45.60
C SER A 1025 -17.28 16.53 -47.01
N GLU A 1026 -17.89 15.38 -47.29
CA GLU A 1026 -17.77 14.70 -48.59
C GLU A 1026 -18.30 15.58 -49.74
N THR A 1027 -19.31 16.40 -49.46
CA THR A 1027 -19.86 17.36 -50.43
C THR A 1027 -18.81 18.39 -50.88
N VAL A 1028 -17.86 18.73 -50.00
CA VAL A 1028 -16.82 19.74 -50.28
C VAL A 1028 -15.54 19.10 -50.81
N SER A 1029 -15.09 17.99 -50.21
CA SER A 1029 -13.80 17.35 -50.53
C SER A 1029 -13.90 16.25 -51.60
N GLY A 1030 -15.08 15.65 -51.80
CA GLY A 1030 -15.29 14.44 -52.58
C GLY A 1030 -14.78 13.15 -51.90
N VAL A 1031 -14.38 13.22 -50.63
CA VAL A 1031 -13.86 12.11 -49.83
C VAL A 1031 -14.73 11.98 -48.57
N PRO A 1032 -15.14 10.76 -48.17
CA PRO A 1032 -15.84 10.54 -46.90
C PRO A 1032 -15.09 11.12 -45.71
N ALA A 1033 -15.83 11.60 -44.70
CA ALA A 1033 -15.26 12.16 -43.48
C ALA A 1033 -14.38 11.13 -42.76
N ASP A 1034 -13.28 11.60 -42.13
CA ASP A 1034 -12.40 10.75 -41.34
C ASP A 1034 -13.13 10.21 -40.10
N GLU A 1035 -13.07 8.89 -39.89
CA GLU A 1035 -13.85 8.17 -38.88
C GLU A 1035 -13.11 7.94 -37.56
N ASN A 1036 -11.81 8.28 -37.47
CA ASN A 1036 -10.97 7.87 -36.33
C ASN A 1036 -11.51 8.45 -35.01
N TYR A 1037 -11.67 9.77 -34.90
CA TYR A 1037 -12.22 10.39 -33.68
C TYR A 1037 -13.64 9.91 -33.36
N ALA A 1038 -14.50 9.75 -34.38
CA ALA A 1038 -15.86 9.26 -34.20
C ALA A 1038 -15.92 7.84 -33.62
N ARG A 1039 -14.93 6.99 -33.97
CA ARG A 1039 -14.77 5.66 -33.41
C ARG A 1039 -14.28 5.73 -31.97
N GLU A 1040 -13.24 6.50 -31.69
CA GLU A 1040 -12.62 6.57 -30.38
C GLU A 1040 -13.50 7.25 -29.32
N ILE A 1041 -14.20 8.34 -29.67
CA ILE A 1041 -15.07 9.03 -28.71
C ILE A 1041 -16.17 8.11 -28.19
N LYS A 1042 -16.71 7.22 -29.03
CA LYS A 1042 -17.69 6.21 -28.62
C LYS A 1042 -17.02 5.07 -27.86
N GLN A 1043 -15.99 4.46 -28.43
CA GLN A 1043 -15.48 3.16 -27.97
C GLN A 1043 -14.52 3.25 -26.78
N LEU A 1044 -13.72 4.32 -26.69
CA LEU A 1044 -12.69 4.50 -25.65
C LEU A 1044 -13.09 5.54 -24.61
N PHE A 1045 -13.75 6.62 -25.03
CA PHE A 1045 -13.94 7.79 -24.17
C PHE A 1045 -15.32 7.88 -23.51
N THR A 1046 -16.37 7.23 -24.04
CA THR A 1046 -17.74 7.42 -23.51
C THR A 1046 -18.53 6.13 -23.30
N ILE A 1047 -18.99 5.46 -24.35
CA ILE A 1047 -20.06 4.44 -24.25
C ILE A 1047 -19.54 3.01 -24.36
N GLY A 1048 -18.33 2.81 -24.86
CA GLY A 1048 -17.75 1.48 -25.06
C GLY A 1048 -18.36 0.71 -26.22
N LEU A 1049 -17.92 -0.52 -26.41
CA LEU A 1049 -18.32 -1.40 -27.52
C LEU A 1049 -19.65 -2.12 -27.29
N PHE A 1050 -20.00 -2.41 -26.03
CA PHE A 1050 -21.14 -3.26 -25.67
C PHE A 1050 -21.96 -2.61 -24.57
N GLU A 1051 -23.29 -2.79 -24.59
CA GLU A 1051 -24.17 -2.35 -23.52
C GLU A 1051 -23.70 -2.90 -22.16
N LEU A 1052 -23.72 -2.03 -21.16
CA LEU A 1052 -23.33 -2.33 -19.80
C LEU A 1052 -24.50 -2.15 -18.85
N TRP A 1053 -24.55 -2.97 -17.81
CA TRP A 1053 -25.27 -2.65 -16.60
C TRP A 1053 -24.51 -1.63 -15.75
N ASP A 1054 -25.19 -1.00 -14.80
CA ASP A 1054 -24.59 0.01 -13.93
C ASP A 1054 -23.48 -0.54 -13.01
N ASP A 1055 -23.46 -1.86 -12.77
CA ASP A 1055 -22.38 -2.57 -12.08
C ASP A 1055 -21.19 -2.92 -13.01
N GLY A 1056 -21.23 -2.47 -14.27
CA GLY A 1056 -20.21 -2.67 -15.29
C GLY A 1056 -20.15 -4.06 -15.92
N PHE A 1057 -21.13 -4.93 -15.64
CA PHE A 1057 -21.27 -6.20 -16.35
C PHE A 1057 -21.79 -5.95 -17.75
N ILE A 1058 -21.29 -6.71 -18.73
CA ILE A 1058 -21.83 -6.66 -20.08
C ILE A 1058 -23.26 -7.21 -20.06
N LYS A 1059 -24.17 -6.47 -20.67
CA LYS A 1059 -25.56 -6.83 -20.77
C LYS A 1059 -25.76 -7.86 -21.88
N LEU A 1060 -26.44 -8.94 -21.54
CA LEU A 1060 -26.83 -9.99 -22.49
C LEU A 1060 -28.27 -9.79 -22.94
N ASP A 1061 -28.54 -10.05 -24.20
CA ASP A 1061 -29.90 -10.12 -24.73
C ASP A 1061 -30.65 -11.28 -24.04
N PRO A 1062 -31.82 -11.03 -23.43
CA PRO A 1062 -32.52 -12.03 -22.62
C PRO A 1062 -33.15 -13.16 -23.44
N VAL A 1063 -33.17 -13.06 -24.77
CA VAL A 1063 -33.78 -14.06 -25.66
C VAL A 1063 -32.70 -14.89 -26.36
N GLN A 1064 -31.74 -14.21 -26.97
CA GLN A 1064 -30.68 -14.81 -27.78
C GLN A 1064 -29.41 -15.10 -26.98
N TRP A 1065 -29.29 -14.57 -25.76
CA TRP A 1065 -28.09 -14.68 -24.92
C TRP A 1065 -26.83 -14.16 -25.63
N ASN A 1066 -27.01 -13.16 -26.49
CA ASN A 1066 -25.96 -12.50 -27.25
C ASN A 1066 -25.54 -11.20 -26.57
N ILE A 1067 -24.30 -10.76 -26.82
CA ILE A 1067 -23.86 -9.42 -26.43
C ILE A 1067 -24.53 -8.36 -27.30
N ILE A 1068 -24.85 -7.22 -26.72
CA ILE A 1068 -25.54 -6.12 -27.40
C ILE A 1068 -24.50 -5.03 -27.72
N PRO A 1069 -24.18 -4.74 -29.00
CA PRO A 1069 -23.30 -3.64 -29.35
C PRO A 1069 -23.99 -2.29 -29.08
N THR A 1070 -23.22 -1.30 -28.63
CA THR A 1070 -23.71 0.07 -28.37
C THR A 1070 -23.95 0.87 -29.65
N TYR A 1071 -23.25 0.52 -30.73
CA TYR A 1071 -23.34 1.17 -32.04
C TYR A 1071 -22.87 0.22 -33.13
N ASP A 1072 -23.23 0.52 -34.39
CA ASP A 1072 -22.75 -0.18 -35.57
C ASP A 1072 -21.82 0.69 -36.44
N ASN A 1073 -21.39 0.17 -37.59
CA ASN A 1073 -20.49 0.91 -38.48
C ASN A 1073 -21.17 2.08 -39.20
N ALA A 1074 -22.50 2.06 -39.38
CA ALA A 1074 -23.24 3.19 -39.93
C ALA A 1074 -23.25 4.35 -38.94
N ASP A 1075 -23.42 4.08 -37.65
CA ASP A 1075 -23.35 5.10 -36.59
C ASP A 1075 -21.98 5.78 -36.53
N ILE A 1076 -20.89 5.11 -36.93
CA ILE A 1076 -19.54 5.72 -36.97
C ILE A 1076 -19.45 6.73 -38.11
N LYS A 1077 -19.95 6.37 -39.29
CA LYS A 1077 -19.97 7.25 -40.47
C LYS A 1077 -20.80 8.49 -40.24
N GLU A 1078 -21.97 8.31 -39.63
CA GLU A 1078 -22.89 9.41 -39.33
C GLU A 1078 -22.30 10.35 -38.28
N LEU A 1079 -21.65 9.81 -37.24
CA LEU A 1079 -20.94 10.63 -36.25
C LEU A 1079 -19.71 11.34 -36.84
N ALA A 1080 -18.98 10.73 -37.77
CA ALA A 1080 -17.84 11.37 -38.43
C ALA A 1080 -18.24 12.65 -39.17
N ARG A 1081 -19.45 12.69 -39.75
CA ARG A 1081 -20.00 13.88 -40.41
C ARG A 1081 -20.18 15.06 -39.45
N VAL A 1082 -20.45 14.82 -38.16
CA VAL A 1082 -20.60 15.85 -37.11
C VAL A 1082 -19.32 16.66 -36.90
N MET A 1083 -18.16 16.03 -37.05
CA MET A 1083 -16.86 16.65 -36.78
C MET A 1083 -16.25 17.37 -38.01
N THR A 1084 -16.98 17.41 -39.12
CA THR A 1084 -16.50 18.06 -40.34
C THR A 1084 -16.49 19.59 -40.18
N GLY A 1085 -15.55 20.28 -40.79
CA GLY A 1085 -15.41 21.72 -40.70
C GLY A 1085 -14.65 22.23 -39.47
N MET A 1086 -14.19 21.37 -38.57
CA MET A 1086 -13.34 21.79 -37.44
C MET A 1086 -11.92 22.13 -37.91
N SER A 1087 -11.44 23.33 -37.59
CA SER A 1087 -10.04 23.74 -37.84
C SER A 1087 -9.54 24.74 -36.80
N PHE A 1088 -8.30 25.19 -36.94
CA PHE A 1088 -7.69 26.17 -36.05
C PHE A 1088 -8.51 27.45 -35.94
N SER A 1089 -8.59 28.00 -34.73
CA SER A 1089 -9.21 29.30 -34.46
C SER A 1089 -8.24 30.48 -34.65
N THR A 1090 -6.94 30.20 -34.86
CA THR A 1090 -5.90 31.20 -35.06
C THR A 1090 -5.22 31.07 -36.43
N VAL A 1091 -4.66 32.16 -36.93
CA VAL A 1091 -4.12 32.23 -38.30
C VAL A 1091 -2.59 32.09 -38.40
N SER A 1092 -1.83 32.00 -37.30
CA SER A 1092 -0.36 32.13 -37.31
C SER A 1092 0.39 31.11 -36.44
N ASN A 1093 1.36 30.43 -37.06
CA ASN A 1093 2.36 29.55 -36.43
C ASN A 1093 3.70 30.27 -36.22
N SER A 1094 3.66 31.43 -35.56
CA SER A 1094 4.83 32.27 -35.31
C SER A 1094 4.92 32.72 -33.84
N PRO A 1095 6.12 32.72 -33.22
CA PRO A 1095 6.37 33.41 -31.95
C PRO A 1095 6.08 34.91 -32.05
N ASP A 1096 6.16 35.52 -33.24
CA ASP A 1096 5.85 36.93 -33.47
C ASP A 1096 4.34 37.25 -33.31
N THR A 1097 3.51 36.23 -33.04
CA THR A 1097 2.07 36.35 -32.79
C THR A 1097 1.66 35.76 -31.43
N TRP A 1098 2.64 35.62 -30.53
CA TRP A 1098 2.44 35.12 -29.17
C TRP A 1098 1.52 36.04 -28.36
N ASP A 1099 1.85 37.33 -28.34
CA ASP A 1099 1.21 38.43 -27.59
C ASP A 1099 -0.11 38.91 -28.20
N ALA A 1100 -0.27 38.78 -29.52
CA ALA A 1100 -1.46 39.22 -30.26
C ALA A 1100 -1.96 38.13 -31.24
N PRO A 1101 -2.48 37.00 -30.73
CA PRO A 1101 -3.01 35.96 -31.59
C PRO A 1101 -4.23 36.49 -32.35
N VAL A 1102 -4.27 36.27 -33.67
CA VAL A 1102 -5.43 36.62 -34.49
C VAL A 1102 -6.46 35.51 -34.37
N LEU A 1103 -7.45 35.72 -33.50
CA LEU A 1103 -8.55 34.79 -33.26
C LEU A 1103 -9.72 35.11 -34.20
N ASP A 1104 -10.06 34.19 -35.11
CA ASP A 1104 -11.19 34.34 -36.02
C ASP A 1104 -11.78 32.98 -36.38
N ARG A 1105 -13.01 32.75 -35.89
CA ARG A 1105 -13.77 31.50 -36.10
C ARG A 1105 -14.70 31.55 -37.31
N THR A 1106 -14.80 32.69 -37.98
CA THR A 1106 -15.86 32.96 -38.98
C THR A 1106 -15.34 33.14 -40.40
N ASN A 1107 -14.05 33.38 -40.56
CA ASN A 1107 -13.47 33.63 -41.87
C ASN A 1107 -13.00 32.34 -42.56
N PRO A 1108 -13.68 31.86 -43.60
CA PRO A 1108 -13.37 30.59 -44.26
C PRO A 1108 -11.96 30.56 -44.90
N SER A 1109 -11.29 31.71 -45.06
CA SER A 1109 -9.91 31.77 -45.54
C SER A 1109 -8.89 31.22 -44.54
N PHE A 1110 -9.29 31.01 -43.28
CA PHE A 1110 -8.42 30.57 -42.17
C PHE A 1110 -8.56 29.09 -41.82
N TYR A 1111 -9.32 28.33 -42.63
CA TYR A 1111 -9.42 26.88 -42.49
C TYR A 1111 -8.06 26.18 -42.54
N TYR A 1112 -7.06 26.75 -43.22
CA TYR A 1112 -5.67 26.30 -43.16
C TYR A 1112 -4.82 27.35 -42.46
N PRO A 1113 -3.99 26.99 -41.46
CA PRO A 1113 -3.16 27.96 -40.76
C PRO A 1113 -2.04 28.44 -41.69
N TYR A 1114 -1.53 29.64 -41.43
CA TYR A 1114 -0.36 30.15 -42.15
C TYR A 1114 0.91 29.42 -41.67
N TYR A 1115 1.61 28.72 -42.58
CA TYR A 1115 2.79 27.90 -42.28
C TYR A 1115 4.14 28.65 -42.28
N GLY A 1116 4.17 29.92 -41.87
CA GLY A 1116 5.43 30.68 -41.77
C GLY A 1116 5.90 30.85 -40.33
N GLY A 1117 7.07 30.29 -39.97
CA GLY A 1117 7.73 30.54 -38.68
C GLY A 1117 8.30 29.30 -37.98
N TYR A 1118 8.94 29.50 -36.82
CA TYR A 1118 9.32 28.45 -35.89
C TYR A 1118 8.11 28.01 -35.07
N GLN A 1119 7.82 26.71 -35.09
CA GLN A 1119 6.51 26.16 -34.69
C GLN A 1119 6.27 26.10 -33.17
N TYR A 1120 7.30 26.24 -32.35
CA TYR A 1120 7.26 25.87 -30.92
C TYR A 1120 6.36 26.75 -30.05
N TYR A 1121 6.27 28.04 -30.39
CA TYR A 1121 5.49 29.05 -29.65
C TYR A 1121 4.35 29.64 -30.51
N GLY A 1122 3.90 28.89 -31.52
CA GLY A 1122 2.80 29.30 -32.37
C GLY A 1122 1.45 29.20 -31.67
N SER A 1123 0.55 30.15 -31.96
CA SER A 1123 -0.79 30.20 -31.34
C SER A 1123 -1.69 29.02 -31.71
N SER A 1124 -1.54 28.41 -32.90
CA SER A 1124 -2.55 27.47 -33.42
C SER A 1124 -2.78 26.22 -32.58
N TYR A 1125 -1.78 25.74 -31.84
CA TYR A 1125 -1.94 24.58 -30.95
C TYR A 1125 -2.20 24.93 -29.49
N ASN A 1126 -2.25 26.23 -29.15
CA ASN A 1126 -2.49 26.72 -27.79
C ASN A 1126 -3.96 27.11 -27.57
N TYR A 1127 -4.73 27.29 -28.64
CA TYR A 1127 -6.13 27.71 -28.58
C TYR A 1127 -7.07 26.63 -29.14
N PRO A 1128 -8.31 26.52 -28.61
CA PRO A 1128 -9.29 25.56 -29.10
C PRO A 1128 -9.62 25.73 -30.58
N LEU A 1129 -10.07 24.65 -31.22
CA LEU A 1129 -10.57 24.60 -32.59
C LEU A 1129 -11.87 25.43 -32.75
N ALA A 1130 -12.27 25.64 -33.99
CA ALA A 1130 -13.49 26.30 -34.38
C ALA A 1130 -14.12 25.62 -35.59
N PHE A 1131 -15.44 25.73 -35.72
CA PHE A 1131 -16.16 25.24 -36.89
C PHE A 1131 -16.20 26.27 -38.02
N TYR A 1132 -15.99 25.79 -39.24
CA TYR A 1132 -16.12 26.53 -40.48
C TYR A 1132 -17.26 25.94 -41.30
N ASP A 1133 -18.42 26.62 -41.30
CA ASP A 1133 -19.66 26.15 -41.94
C ASP A 1133 -19.49 25.72 -43.41
N ALA A 1134 -18.60 26.39 -44.15
CA ALA A 1134 -18.34 26.06 -45.55
C ALA A 1134 -17.73 24.66 -45.77
N ASN A 1135 -17.20 24.04 -44.71
CA ASN A 1135 -16.53 22.74 -44.72
C ASN A 1135 -17.31 21.68 -43.91
N HIS A 1136 -18.37 22.07 -43.21
CA HIS A 1136 -19.23 21.20 -42.42
C HIS A 1136 -20.29 20.50 -43.27
N ASP A 1137 -20.73 19.31 -42.84
CA ASP A 1137 -21.83 18.57 -43.47
C ASP A 1137 -23.17 19.04 -42.90
N THR A 1138 -24.02 19.64 -43.72
CA THR A 1138 -25.30 20.22 -43.29
C THR A 1138 -26.50 19.28 -43.51
N GLY A 1139 -26.28 17.97 -43.66
CA GLY A 1139 -27.36 16.99 -43.71
C GLY A 1139 -27.73 16.50 -42.32
N ASP A 1140 -28.96 16.03 -42.13
CA ASP A 1140 -29.35 15.31 -40.90
C ASP A 1140 -28.43 14.08 -40.69
N LYS A 1141 -28.17 13.76 -39.42
CA LYS A 1141 -27.26 12.67 -39.02
C LYS A 1141 -27.98 11.74 -38.06
N ILE A 1142 -27.96 10.44 -38.32
CA ILE A 1142 -28.60 9.43 -37.46
C ILE A 1142 -27.50 8.67 -36.73
N ILE A 1143 -27.42 8.82 -35.42
CA ILE A 1143 -26.40 8.17 -34.59
C ILE A 1143 -27.01 7.02 -33.77
N ALA A 1144 -26.18 6.45 -32.89
CA ALA A 1144 -26.53 5.30 -32.06
C ALA A 1144 -27.89 5.43 -31.35
N GLY A 1145 -28.62 4.32 -31.28
CA GLY A 1145 -29.98 4.28 -30.73
C GLY A 1145 -31.06 4.94 -31.63
N GLY A 1146 -30.70 5.36 -32.85
CA GLY A 1146 -31.61 6.03 -33.78
C GLY A 1146 -31.84 7.51 -33.48
N LEU A 1147 -30.96 8.13 -32.68
CA LEU A 1147 -31.01 9.56 -32.41
C LEU A 1147 -30.75 10.35 -33.69
N VAL A 1148 -31.67 11.26 -34.01
CA VAL A 1148 -31.54 12.16 -35.16
C VAL A 1148 -30.98 13.50 -34.68
N ILE A 1149 -29.78 13.82 -35.13
CA ILE A 1149 -29.20 15.16 -35.02
C ILE A 1149 -29.72 15.97 -36.21
N SER A 1150 -30.68 16.85 -35.93
CA SER A 1150 -31.36 17.66 -36.94
C SER A 1150 -30.52 18.86 -37.34
N ASN A 1151 -30.47 19.11 -38.65
CA ASN A 1151 -29.84 20.30 -39.21
C ASN A 1151 -30.87 21.42 -39.42
N ASP A 1152 -31.35 21.99 -38.31
CA ASP A 1152 -32.50 22.91 -38.30
C ASP A 1152 -32.28 24.23 -37.56
N ALA A 1153 -31.05 24.54 -37.14
CA ALA A 1153 -30.85 25.66 -36.24
C ALA A 1153 -30.67 27.03 -36.88
N THR A 1154 -31.22 27.99 -36.15
CA THR A 1154 -30.83 29.40 -36.13
C THR A 1154 -29.87 29.62 -34.96
N PRO A 1155 -28.82 30.45 -35.07
CA PRO A 1155 -27.94 30.78 -33.94
C PRO A 1155 -28.77 31.30 -32.75
N ASP A 1156 -28.72 30.58 -31.62
CA ASP A 1156 -29.38 30.95 -30.36
C ASP A 1156 -28.53 30.41 -29.19
N GLY A 1157 -28.44 31.14 -28.09
CA GLY A 1157 -27.63 30.74 -26.91
C GLY A 1157 -26.11 30.68 -27.16
N ARG A 1158 -25.47 29.54 -26.84
CA ARG A 1158 -24.00 29.35 -26.78
C ARG A 1158 -23.39 28.70 -28.04
N TYR A 1159 -24.16 28.06 -28.93
CA TYR A 1159 -23.61 27.57 -30.22
C TYR A 1159 -23.53 28.67 -31.28
N THR A 1160 -22.39 28.75 -31.99
CA THR A 1160 -22.07 29.87 -32.91
C THR A 1160 -22.14 29.50 -34.38
N SER A 1161 -22.26 28.20 -34.67
CA SER A 1161 -22.32 27.60 -35.99
C SER A 1161 -23.22 26.35 -35.96
N GLU A 1162 -23.56 25.80 -37.13
CA GLU A 1162 -24.34 24.55 -37.18
C GLU A 1162 -23.53 23.37 -36.61
N GLY A 1163 -22.23 23.33 -36.93
CA GLY A 1163 -21.34 22.28 -36.44
C GLY A 1163 -21.18 22.30 -34.91
N ASP A 1164 -21.15 23.47 -34.28
CA ASP A 1164 -21.14 23.59 -32.81
C ASP A 1164 -22.37 22.93 -32.19
N LYS A 1165 -23.55 23.16 -32.78
CA LYS A 1165 -24.80 22.58 -32.29
C LYS A 1165 -24.80 21.07 -32.45
N ASP A 1166 -24.48 20.57 -33.65
CA ASP A 1166 -24.45 19.14 -33.93
C ASP A 1166 -23.51 18.40 -32.97
N LEU A 1167 -22.33 18.97 -32.74
CA LEU A 1167 -21.37 18.42 -31.81
C LEU A 1167 -21.91 18.37 -30.38
N ARG A 1168 -22.61 19.43 -29.95
CA ARG A 1168 -23.19 19.52 -28.61
C ARG A 1168 -24.33 18.57 -28.38
N ASP A 1169 -25.17 18.35 -29.37
CA ASP A 1169 -26.26 17.38 -29.28
C ASP A 1169 -25.69 15.95 -29.13
N VAL A 1170 -24.63 15.63 -29.89
CA VAL A 1170 -23.89 14.38 -29.72
C VAL A 1170 -23.26 14.30 -28.32
N HIS A 1171 -22.56 15.34 -27.87
CA HIS A 1171 -21.92 15.32 -26.56
C HIS A 1171 -22.95 15.22 -25.43
N ASN A 1172 -24.12 15.85 -25.59
CA ASN A 1172 -25.23 15.72 -24.66
C ASN A 1172 -25.69 14.27 -24.57
N TYR A 1173 -25.85 13.62 -25.72
CA TYR A 1173 -26.14 12.19 -25.79
C TYR A 1173 -25.06 11.34 -25.13
N LEU A 1174 -23.78 11.59 -25.41
CA LEU A 1174 -22.69 10.72 -24.94
C LEU A 1174 -22.30 10.94 -23.48
N ALA A 1175 -22.36 12.16 -22.93
CA ALA A 1175 -21.70 12.49 -21.67
C ALA A 1175 -22.52 13.33 -20.67
N GLY A 1176 -23.77 13.67 -21.00
CA GLY A 1176 -24.68 14.36 -20.07
C GLY A 1176 -25.24 15.65 -20.66
N THR A 1177 -26.43 16.05 -20.24
CA THR A 1177 -27.15 17.16 -20.89
C THR A 1177 -26.71 18.53 -20.36
N GLN A 1178 -26.02 19.30 -21.21
CA GLN A 1178 -25.74 20.71 -20.98
C GLN A 1178 -26.82 21.58 -21.63
N PHE A 1179 -27.31 22.59 -20.90
CA PHE A 1179 -28.23 23.58 -21.44
C PHE A 1179 -27.49 24.58 -22.33
N ASN A 1180 -28.13 24.99 -23.42
CA ASN A 1180 -27.56 25.95 -24.37
C ASN A 1180 -27.69 27.40 -23.86
N THR A 1181 -27.02 27.71 -22.75
CA THR A 1181 -27.01 29.03 -22.10
C THR A 1181 -25.59 29.59 -21.94
N THR A 1182 -25.47 30.90 -21.74
CA THR A 1182 -24.19 31.61 -21.61
C THR A 1182 -23.58 31.58 -20.19
N PRO A 1183 -24.16 30.85 -19.21
CA PRO A 1183 -23.33 30.07 -18.29
C PRO A 1183 -23.42 28.57 -18.59
N LYS A 1184 -22.31 27.84 -18.38
CA LYS A 1184 -22.25 26.36 -18.42
C LYS A 1184 -23.19 25.81 -17.35
N THR A 1185 -24.40 25.40 -17.75
CA THR A 1185 -25.38 24.82 -16.82
C THR A 1185 -25.79 23.45 -17.31
N PHE A 1186 -25.92 22.51 -16.39
CA PHE A 1186 -26.17 21.10 -16.69
C PHE A 1186 -27.48 20.66 -16.07
N ALA A 1187 -28.08 19.62 -16.65
CA ALA A 1187 -29.21 18.94 -16.03
C ALA A 1187 -28.75 18.30 -14.71
N SER A 1188 -29.52 18.48 -13.64
CA SER A 1188 -29.19 18.00 -12.28
C SER A 1188 -29.34 16.49 -12.08
N SER A 1189 -29.54 15.74 -13.15
CA SER A 1189 -29.71 14.28 -13.12
C SER A 1189 -29.58 13.72 -14.53
N TRP A 1190 -29.03 12.53 -14.64
CA TRP A 1190 -28.93 11.79 -15.90
C TRP A 1190 -30.30 11.33 -16.40
N SER A 1191 -30.61 11.59 -17.67
CA SER A 1191 -31.89 11.18 -18.25
C SER A 1191 -31.95 9.66 -18.45
N SER A 1192 -33.07 9.05 -18.07
CA SER A 1192 -33.38 7.65 -18.40
C SER A 1192 -33.89 7.48 -19.84
N ASP A 1193 -34.13 8.58 -20.57
CA ASP A 1193 -34.50 8.52 -21.98
C ASP A 1193 -33.25 8.15 -22.82
N PRO A 1194 -33.24 7.00 -23.50
CA PRO A 1194 -32.10 6.55 -24.29
C PRO A 1194 -31.82 7.43 -25.52
N LEU A 1195 -32.69 8.38 -25.86
CA LEU A 1195 -32.45 9.38 -26.91
C LEU A 1195 -31.88 10.69 -26.36
N VAL A 1196 -31.84 10.87 -25.04
CA VAL A 1196 -31.30 12.08 -24.39
C VAL A 1196 -29.88 11.84 -23.87
N ASN A 1197 -29.65 10.71 -23.18
CA ASN A 1197 -28.33 10.31 -22.73
C ASN A 1197 -28.11 8.80 -22.92
N HIS A 1198 -26.89 8.41 -23.28
CA HIS A 1198 -26.53 7.02 -23.47
C HIS A 1198 -26.32 6.31 -22.11
N GLN A 1199 -27.00 5.19 -21.90
CA GLN A 1199 -27.07 4.58 -20.57
C GLN A 1199 -25.76 3.94 -20.08
N ASN A 1200 -24.84 3.58 -20.99
CA ASN A 1200 -23.52 3.04 -20.63
C ASN A 1200 -22.56 4.04 -19.97
N THR A 1201 -22.65 5.33 -20.28
CA THR A 1201 -21.56 6.28 -19.96
C THR A 1201 -21.23 6.31 -18.47
N PRO A 1202 -22.22 6.39 -17.54
CA PRO A 1202 -21.93 6.43 -16.11
C PRO A 1202 -21.06 5.25 -15.65
N ALA A 1203 -21.43 4.02 -16.00
CA ALA A 1203 -20.67 2.82 -15.63
C ALA A 1203 -19.32 2.72 -16.35
N PHE A 1204 -19.30 3.06 -17.64
CA PHE A 1204 -18.10 2.93 -18.47
C PHE A 1204 -16.98 3.88 -18.04
N VAL A 1205 -17.32 5.14 -17.74
CA VAL A 1205 -16.35 6.17 -17.31
C VAL A 1205 -15.98 5.96 -15.85
N SER A 1206 -16.96 5.70 -14.97
CA SER A 1206 -16.70 5.43 -13.55
C SER A 1206 -15.72 4.28 -13.36
N ARG A 1207 -15.86 3.19 -14.12
CA ARG A 1207 -14.94 2.05 -14.04
C ARG A 1207 -13.50 2.48 -14.32
N ARG A 1208 -13.27 3.29 -15.35
CA ARG A 1208 -11.93 3.76 -15.73
C ARG A 1208 -11.35 4.69 -14.68
N LEU A 1209 -12.13 5.66 -14.20
CA LEU A 1209 -11.68 6.57 -13.15
C LEU A 1209 -11.30 5.79 -11.88
N ILE A 1210 -12.13 4.84 -11.45
CA ILE A 1210 -11.82 3.98 -10.30
C ILE A 1210 -10.52 3.19 -10.52
N GLN A 1211 -10.30 2.67 -11.73
CA GLN A 1211 -9.08 1.91 -12.09
C GLN A 1211 -7.79 2.73 -12.02
N ARG A 1212 -7.86 4.05 -12.22
CA ARG A 1212 -6.70 4.95 -12.14
C ARG A 1212 -6.53 5.56 -10.75
N LEU A 1213 -7.64 5.80 -10.04
CA LEU A 1213 -7.61 6.51 -8.75
C LEU A 1213 -7.54 5.58 -7.54
N VAL A 1214 -8.28 4.47 -7.55
CA VAL A 1214 -8.58 3.70 -6.33
C VAL A 1214 -8.17 2.23 -6.39
N THR A 1215 -8.61 1.48 -7.40
CA THR A 1215 -8.36 0.03 -7.49
C THR A 1215 -8.47 -0.49 -8.93
N SER A 1216 -7.53 -1.34 -9.34
CA SER A 1216 -7.49 -1.93 -10.69
C SER A 1216 -8.65 -2.86 -11.01
N ASN A 1217 -9.28 -3.45 -9.98
CA ASN A 1217 -10.39 -4.39 -10.12
C ASN A 1217 -11.59 -3.97 -9.25
N PRO A 1218 -12.36 -2.95 -9.66
CA PRO A 1218 -13.54 -2.53 -8.92
C PRO A 1218 -14.60 -3.64 -8.90
N SER A 1219 -15.15 -3.91 -7.71
CA SER A 1219 -16.31 -4.80 -7.59
C SER A 1219 -17.55 -4.19 -8.26
N GLY A 1220 -18.43 -5.03 -8.80
CA GLY A 1220 -19.69 -4.59 -9.41
C GLY A 1220 -20.54 -3.71 -8.48
N PRO A 1221 -20.73 -4.06 -7.20
CA PRO A 1221 -21.46 -3.21 -6.25
C PRO A 1221 -20.80 -1.86 -5.98
N TYR A 1222 -19.46 -1.78 -6.02
CA TYR A 1222 -18.77 -0.49 -5.89
C TYR A 1222 -19.00 0.38 -7.13
N LEU A 1223 -18.81 -0.18 -8.32
CA LEU A 1223 -19.04 0.52 -9.58
C LEU A 1223 -20.49 0.99 -9.71
N TYR A 1224 -21.45 0.14 -9.33
CA TYR A 1224 -22.87 0.46 -9.31
C TYR A 1224 -23.15 1.73 -8.48
N ARG A 1225 -22.61 1.80 -7.26
CA ARG A 1225 -22.81 2.96 -6.37
C ARG A 1225 -22.22 4.24 -6.96
N VAL A 1226 -21.04 4.17 -7.55
CA VAL A 1226 -20.42 5.34 -8.20
C VAL A 1226 -21.21 5.75 -9.44
N ALA A 1227 -21.69 4.79 -10.24
CA ALA A 1227 -22.55 5.07 -11.39
C ALA A 1227 -23.91 5.68 -10.98
N GLN A 1228 -24.48 5.30 -9.82
CA GLN A 1228 -25.67 5.96 -9.29
C GLN A 1228 -25.37 7.40 -8.86
N VAL A 1229 -24.25 7.64 -8.15
CA VAL A 1229 -23.84 9.01 -7.78
C VAL A 1229 -23.71 9.86 -9.04
N TRP A 1230 -23.03 9.37 -10.07
CA TRP A 1230 -22.95 10.04 -11.38
C TRP A 1230 -24.32 10.37 -11.97
N ARG A 1231 -25.32 9.50 -11.82
CA ARG A 1231 -26.67 9.76 -12.35
C ARG A 1231 -27.42 10.81 -11.53
N ASP A 1232 -27.13 10.88 -10.23
CA ASP A 1232 -27.82 11.75 -9.27
C ASP A 1232 -27.19 13.15 -9.15
N THR A 1233 -25.97 13.34 -9.68
CA THR A 1233 -25.23 14.60 -9.73
C THR A 1233 -25.08 15.07 -11.15
#